data_AF-A0A7U3Y3I9-F1
#
_entry.id   AF-A0A7U3Y3I9-F1
#
_cell.length_a   1.000
_cell.length_b   1.000
_cell.length_c   1.000
_cell.angle_alpha   90.00
_cell.angle_beta   90.00
_cell.angle_gamma   90.00
#
_symmetry.space_group_name_H-M   'P 1'
#
loop_
_entity.id
_entity.type
_entity.pdbx_description
1 polymer ?
#
loop_
_entity_poly.entity_id
_entity_poly.type
_entity_poly.pdbx_seq_one_letter_code
_entity_poly.pdbx_strand_id
1 'polypeptide(L)'
;MYIVKKGDTLTSIANKNGCTVEQIIKLNSIKNKNLIFVGQKLKLKNTPTPTPTPTPTPTPIQNLGGKVGIAIVNKKGEPISNFKLKIQVGNNIYSNQLTNARGVVTLPRQKSGENIIIQGWSKTNNSYKLISNRFITENRNLGIGISLDTIKFETKTDNHKKPINNNVNNNGQSTTTNGSNSQNNPIARTSVEGCSNCTKITENELKQIFTQANSNDIKKIIDVYTNFSEKFGMNNCLSKAHFFAQVLEEVGKKIEVKDGESLNYHSDILFLSYTKIKRKEYIIEKGKRVEKMTHGGPFSAFRGNRQLCDKYGRNDNHPADQVMIANIAYANRNGNGDIQSGDGWKYRGRGIIQITGKDKYDKINKAIKDNYPNVGISIDANNINNIYEGTLASMAYWKSFGLSKLATQKQVDIRTQLEVVDSLIDIINRDTASRSDRKKNFEYITAKVFKLNECKNSIVEANLLSKSTPTPTPTPTPTPTLSNVLKEIKQLVDRNIPYSQTGARGAGSNKNATSVITANDLKGLDCSETVAIYLLKLGVTDKFYSIHTGVMLTENDFRKAIRSNKIEYVVGSKDLNFIPQIGDIFVWRNGGGHCGIVYDVDRQNDTVTILEAIGDVGSADENFNINNGGEKKVGCTRTAVYRRSGKALAQHRGWVGYFRPIISGKKI
;
A
#
# COMPACT_ATOMS: atom_id res chain seq x y z
N MET A 1 -8.91 -27.25 35.62
CA MET A 1 -9.21 -27.81 34.28
C MET A 1 -8.25 -28.95 34.01
N TYR A 2 -8.74 -30.11 33.61
CA TYR A 2 -7.95 -31.32 33.32
C TYR A 2 -7.98 -31.63 31.82
N ILE A 3 -6.88 -32.10 31.23
CA ILE A 3 -6.81 -32.50 29.81
C ILE A 3 -6.65 -34.02 29.74
N VAL A 4 -7.61 -34.70 29.12
CA VAL A 4 -7.67 -36.17 29.00
C VAL A 4 -6.44 -36.67 28.24
N LYS A 5 -5.73 -37.66 28.78
CA LYS A 5 -4.55 -38.30 28.19
C LYS A 5 -4.87 -39.71 27.69
N LYS A 6 -4.00 -40.27 26.84
CA LYS A 6 -4.14 -41.65 26.35
C LYS A 6 -4.12 -42.62 27.54
N GLY A 7 -5.17 -43.42 27.69
CA GLY A 7 -5.36 -44.35 28.81
C GLY A 7 -6.24 -43.84 29.95
N ASP A 8 -6.66 -42.57 29.92
CA ASP A 8 -7.55 -42.03 30.94
C ASP A 8 -9.00 -42.51 30.76
N THR A 9 -9.65 -42.85 31.88
CA THR A 9 -11.12 -43.01 31.99
C THR A 9 -11.70 -41.96 32.92
N LEU A 10 -12.98 -41.61 32.78
CA LEU A 10 -13.64 -40.66 33.69
C LEU A 10 -13.50 -41.09 35.16
N THR A 11 -13.57 -42.39 35.45
CA THR A 11 -13.36 -42.95 36.79
C THR A 11 -11.94 -42.74 37.30
N SER A 12 -10.93 -43.04 36.48
CA SER A 12 -9.53 -42.81 36.88
C SER A 12 -9.22 -41.32 37.11
N ILE A 13 -9.82 -40.42 36.31
CA ILE A 13 -9.66 -38.97 36.46
C ILE A 13 -10.37 -38.49 37.73
N ALA A 14 -11.60 -38.94 37.98
CA ALA A 14 -12.38 -38.58 39.15
C ALA A 14 -11.66 -38.95 40.45
N ASN A 15 -11.25 -40.22 40.58
CA ASN A 15 -10.53 -40.73 41.75
C ASN A 15 -9.21 -39.98 42.00
N LYS A 16 -8.43 -39.74 40.93
CA LYS A 16 -7.13 -39.06 41.03
C LYS A 16 -7.25 -37.59 41.45
N ASN A 17 -8.41 -36.97 41.23
CA ASN A 17 -8.62 -35.55 41.48
C ASN A 17 -9.67 -35.31 42.59
N GLY A 18 -9.97 -36.33 43.40
CA GLY A 18 -10.84 -36.19 44.57
C GLY A 18 -12.27 -35.73 44.26
N CYS A 19 -12.81 -36.08 43.09
CA CYS A 19 -14.19 -35.76 42.70
C CYS A 19 -14.88 -37.02 42.17
N THR A 20 -16.19 -36.95 41.90
CA THR A 20 -16.94 -38.11 41.36
C THR A 20 -17.16 -38.02 39.86
N VAL A 21 -17.34 -39.17 39.21
CA VAL A 21 -17.58 -39.25 37.76
C VAL A 21 -18.83 -38.47 37.36
N GLU A 22 -19.92 -38.59 38.15
CA GLU A 22 -21.17 -37.87 37.93
C GLU A 22 -20.99 -36.35 37.97
N GLN A 23 -20.11 -35.85 38.84
CA GLN A 23 -19.81 -34.41 38.92
C GLN A 23 -19.09 -33.93 37.66
N ILE A 24 -18.12 -34.69 37.15
CA ILE A 24 -17.41 -34.36 35.90
C ILE A 24 -18.38 -34.36 34.73
N ILE A 25 -19.25 -35.37 34.65
CA ILE A 25 -20.26 -35.49 33.60
C ILE A 25 -21.18 -34.28 33.60
N LYS A 26 -21.72 -33.91 34.76
CA LYS A 26 -22.65 -32.78 34.91
C LYS A 26 -21.98 -31.44 34.57
N LEU A 27 -20.75 -31.22 35.03
CA LEU A 27 -20.01 -29.97 34.79
C LEU A 27 -19.61 -29.75 33.33
N ASN A 28 -19.48 -30.83 32.57
CA ASN A 28 -19.02 -30.80 31.18
C ASN A 28 -20.11 -31.23 30.19
N SER A 29 -21.35 -31.42 30.66
CA SER A 29 -22.50 -31.85 29.86
C SER A 29 -22.22 -33.10 29.00
N ILE A 30 -21.50 -34.08 29.56
CA ILE A 30 -21.13 -35.30 28.84
C ILE A 30 -22.35 -36.23 28.73
N LYS A 31 -22.73 -36.62 27.51
CA LYS A 31 -23.91 -37.48 27.28
C LYS A 31 -23.62 -38.97 27.44
N ASN A 32 -22.42 -39.42 27.08
CA ASN A 32 -22.01 -40.82 27.21
C ASN A 32 -20.82 -40.91 28.17
N LYS A 33 -21.02 -41.52 29.34
CA LYS A 33 -20.01 -41.62 30.41
C LYS A 33 -18.80 -42.49 30.04
N ASN A 34 -18.91 -43.35 29.03
CA ASN A 34 -17.85 -44.26 28.62
C ASN A 34 -17.02 -43.70 27.45
N LEU A 35 -17.35 -42.52 26.92
CA LEU A 35 -16.69 -41.96 25.74
C LEU A 35 -16.11 -40.58 26.05
N ILE A 36 -14.79 -40.54 26.21
CA ILE A 36 -13.98 -39.31 26.30
C ILE A 36 -12.80 -39.40 25.33
N PHE A 37 -12.37 -38.26 24.78
CA PHE A 37 -11.31 -38.21 23.77
C PHE A 37 -10.02 -37.68 24.37
N VAL A 38 -8.89 -38.25 23.97
CA VAL A 38 -7.57 -37.71 24.31
C VAL A 38 -7.45 -36.26 23.81
N GLY A 39 -7.02 -35.35 24.68
CA GLY A 39 -6.98 -33.92 24.44
C GLY A 39 -8.26 -33.15 24.85
N GLN A 40 -9.35 -33.85 25.19
CA GLN A 40 -10.58 -33.23 25.68
C GLN A 40 -10.32 -32.54 27.03
N LYS A 41 -10.82 -31.31 27.20
CA LYS A 41 -10.66 -30.54 28.44
C LYS A 41 -11.88 -30.70 29.34
N LEU A 42 -11.69 -31.16 30.57
CA LEU A 42 -12.72 -31.42 31.57
C LEU A 42 -12.61 -30.47 32.78
N LYS A 43 -13.74 -29.89 33.18
CA LYS A 43 -13.93 -29.15 34.43
C LYS A 43 -14.11 -30.12 35.59
N LEU A 44 -13.34 -29.95 36.67
CA LEU A 44 -13.40 -30.72 37.93
C LEU A 44 -13.74 -29.78 39.10
N LYS A 45 -14.40 -30.25 40.17
CA LYS A 45 -14.92 -29.38 41.26
C LYS A 45 -14.04 -29.41 42.52
N ASN A 46 -13.24 -28.34 42.69
CA ASN A 46 -12.64 -27.73 43.91
C ASN A 46 -11.67 -28.58 44.78
N THR A 47 -10.60 -28.00 45.34
CA THR A 47 -10.57 -27.18 46.58
C THR A 47 -9.40 -26.14 46.58
N PRO A 48 -9.14 -25.34 47.65
CA PRO A 48 -9.73 -24.01 47.92
C PRO A 48 -8.66 -22.88 48.08
N THR A 49 -9.11 -21.62 48.13
CA THR A 49 -8.27 -20.41 48.35
C THR A 49 -8.58 -19.80 49.72
N PRO A 50 -7.62 -19.26 50.49
CA PRO A 50 -7.92 -18.50 51.70
C PRO A 50 -8.44 -17.08 51.39
N THR A 51 -9.36 -16.64 52.23
CA THR A 51 -10.30 -15.50 52.15
C THR A 51 -9.65 -14.11 52.41
N PRO A 52 -10.21 -13.00 51.89
CA PRO A 52 -9.63 -11.65 51.93
C PRO A 52 -10.15 -10.75 53.08
N THR A 53 -9.41 -9.67 53.38
CA THR A 53 -9.80 -8.55 54.28
C THR A 53 -10.42 -7.39 53.47
N PRO A 54 -11.41 -6.62 54.00
CA PRO A 54 -12.34 -5.83 53.17
C PRO A 54 -11.97 -4.34 52.91
N THR A 55 -12.17 -3.95 51.65
CA THR A 55 -12.73 -2.71 51.03
C THR A 55 -12.16 -1.29 51.33
N PRO A 56 -12.15 -0.37 50.34
CA PRO A 56 -13.39 0.31 49.94
C PRO A 56 -13.68 0.35 48.43
N THR A 57 -14.98 0.41 48.16
CA THR A 57 -15.71 0.32 46.89
C THR A 57 -15.57 1.58 46.03
N PRO A 58 -15.43 1.44 44.70
CA PRO A 58 -16.06 2.35 43.75
C PRO A 58 -17.36 1.75 43.19
N THR A 59 -18.41 2.56 43.24
CA THR A 59 -19.75 2.39 42.66
C THR A 59 -19.71 2.25 41.12
N PRO A 60 -20.80 1.84 40.46
CA PRO A 60 -20.80 0.91 39.33
C PRO A 60 -20.62 1.64 37.99
N ILE A 61 -19.71 1.16 37.14
CA ILE A 61 -19.72 1.51 35.73
C ILE A 61 -20.79 0.68 35.05
N GLN A 62 -21.87 1.33 34.62
CA GLN A 62 -22.87 0.74 33.74
C GLN A 62 -22.27 0.40 32.37
N ASN A 63 -22.57 -0.81 31.90
CA ASN A 63 -22.36 -1.24 30.52
C ASN A 63 -23.13 -0.34 29.53
N LEU A 64 -22.41 0.34 28.62
CA LEU A 64 -22.93 0.73 27.30
C LEU A 64 -22.02 0.12 26.21
N GLY A 65 -22.44 -1.03 25.70
CA GLY A 65 -21.67 -1.87 24.78
C GLY A 65 -21.58 -1.32 23.36
N GLY A 66 -20.36 -1.06 22.88
CA GLY A 66 -20.10 -0.84 21.46
C GLY A 66 -20.33 -2.11 20.63
N LYS A 67 -20.67 -1.97 19.36
CA LYS A 67 -20.78 -3.07 18.39
C LYS A 67 -19.94 -2.76 17.14
N VAL A 68 -19.47 -3.79 16.44
CA VAL A 68 -18.75 -3.71 15.16
C VAL A 68 -19.69 -4.14 14.04
N GLY A 69 -19.88 -3.31 13.01
CA GLY A 69 -20.72 -3.63 11.85
C GLY A 69 -19.87 -4.04 10.65
N ILE A 70 -20.20 -5.13 9.98
CA ILE A 70 -19.61 -5.57 8.71
C ILE A 70 -20.68 -5.45 7.65
N ALA A 71 -20.51 -4.51 6.71
CA ALA A 71 -21.43 -4.25 5.61
C ALA A 71 -20.92 -4.89 4.31
N ILE A 72 -21.76 -5.66 3.64
CA ILE A 72 -21.52 -6.25 2.33
C ILE A 72 -22.39 -5.54 1.30
N VAL A 73 -21.74 -5.00 0.27
CA VAL A 73 -22.41 -4.27 -0.82
C VAL A 73 -22.00 -4.81 -2.19
N ASN A 74 -22.80 -4.54 -3.21
CA ASN A 74 -22.47 -4.82 -4.60
C ASN A 74 -21.66 -3.67 -5.23
N LYS A 75 -21.34 -3.80 -6.53
CA LYS A 75 -20.58 -2.82 -7.32
C LYS A 75 -21.16 -1.40 -7.38
N LYS A 76 -22.44 -1.24 -7.09
CA LYS A 76 -23.13 0.05 -7.05
C LYS A 76 -23.22 0.61 -5.63
N GLY A 77 -22.66 -0.10 -4.63
CA GLY A 77 -22.76 0.24 -3.22
C GLY A 77 -24.09 -0.16 -2.57
N GLU A 78 -24.92 -0.95 -3.25
CA GLU A 78 -26.22 -1.39 -2.73
C GLU A 78 -26.03 -2.58 -1.77
N PRO A 79 -26.77 -2.64 -0.65
CA PRO A 79 -26.62 -3.69 0.36
C PRO A 79 -27.02 -5.07 -0.18
N ILE A 80 -26.23 -6.10 0.18
CA ILE A 80 -26.53 -7.49 -0.16
C ILE A 80 -27.04 -8.21 1.07
N SER A 81 -28.35 -8.48 1.13
CA SER A 81 -29.00 -9.24 2.21
C SER A 81 -28.78 -10.76 2.08
N ASN A 82 -28.89 -11.50 3.19
CA ASN A 82 -28.77 -12.96 3.25
C ASN A 82 -27.44 -13.51 2.71
N PHE A 83 -26.40 -12.68 2.64
CA PHE A 83 -25.07 -13.10 2.25
C PHE A 83 -24.40 -13.81 3.43
N LYS A 84 -23.97 -15.06 3.19
CA LYS A 84 -23.45 -15.93 4.24
C LYS A 84 -21.96 -15.70 4.46
N LEU A 85 -21.60 -15.38 5.69
CA LEU A 85 -20.27 -15.02 6.14
C LEU A 85 -19.75 -15.97 7.22
N LYS A 86 -18.43 -16.14 7.22
CA LYS A 86 -17.65 -16.67 8.34
C LYS A 86 -16.65 -15.59 8.73
N ILE A 87 -16.72 -15.13 9.97
CA ILE A 87 -15.90 -14.03 10.47
C ILE A 87 -15.07 -14.54 11.65
N GLN A 88 -13.77 -14.33 11.62
CA GLN A 88 -12.88 -14.64 12.72
C GLN A 88 -12.32 -13.34 13.29
N VAL A 89 -12.38 -13.17 14.61
CA VAL A 89 -11.76 -12.05 15.33
C VAL A 89 -10.84 -12.62 16.40
N GLY A 90 -9.54 -12.44 16.23
CA GLY A 90 -8.55 -13.12 17.06
C GLY A 90 -8.77 -14.64 17.05
N ASN A 91 -9.11 -15.20 18.21
CA ASN A 91 -9.42 -16.63 18.38
C ASN A 91 -10.92 -16.97 18.28
N ASN A 92 -11.79 -15.96 18.21
CA ASN A 92 -13.25 -16.16 18.13
C ASN A 92 -13.67 -16.35 16.68
N ILE A 93 -14.51 -17.35 16.40
CA ILE A 93 -15.04 -17.63 15.07
C ILE A 93 -16.56 -17.57 15.08
N TYR A 94 -17.10 -16.64 14.30
CA TYR A 94 -18.52 -16.46 14.02
C TYR A 94 -18.84 -17.08 12.66
N SER A 95 -19.39 -18.30 12.65
CA SER A 95 -19.73 -19.01 11.42
C SER A 95 -21.19 -18.78 11.02
N ASN A 96 -21.49 -18.96 9.73
CA ASN A 96 -22.85 -18.91 9.17
C ASN A 96 -23.62 -17.61 9.46
N GLN A 97 -22.92 -16.49 9.59
CA GLN A 97 -23.57 -15.20 9.80
C GLN A 97 -24.24 -14.75 8.51
N LEU A 98 -25.48 -14.32 8.57
CA LEU A 98 -26.20 -13.77 7.42
C LEU A 98 -26.28 -12.27 7.54
N THR A 99 -25.96 -11.56 6.47
CA THR A 99 -26.23 -10.13 6.40
C THR A 99 -27.74 -9.87 6.49
N ASN A 100 -28.13 -8.85 7.26
CA ASN A 100 -29.53 -8.43 7.35
C ASN A 100 -30.01 -7.72 6.06
N ALA A 101 -31.25 -7.21 6.06
CA ALA A 101 -31.81 -6.45 4.92
C ALA A 101 -30.97 -5.23 4.51
N ARG A 102 -30.16 -4.68 5.41
CA ARG A 102 -29.22 -3.57 5.16
C ARG A 102 -27.82 -4.04 4.74
N GLY A 103 -27.62 -5.34 4.48
CA GLY A 103 -26.34 -5.90 4.09
C GLY A 103 -25.34 -6.02 5.25
N VAL A 104 -25.77 -5.94 6.51
CA VAL A 104 -24.87 -5.84 7.68
C VAL A 104 -24.92 -7.08 8.58
N VAL A 105 -23.75 -7.52 9.05
CA VAL A 105 -23.57 -8.40 10.23
C VAL A 105 -22.99 -7.58 11.37
N THR A 106 -23.57 -7.69 12.57
CA THR A 106 -23.10 -6.95 13.74
C THR A 106 -22.47 -7.89 14.77
N LEU A 107 -21.27 -7.56 15.23
CA LEU A 107 -20.52 -8.28 16.25
C LEU A 107 -20.40 -7.45 17.55
N PRO A 108 -20.18 -8.07 18.71
CA PRO A 108 -19.86 -7.37 19.96
C PRO A 108 -18.59 -6.50 19.81
N ARG A 109 -18.37 -5.51 20.69
CA ARG A 109 -17.11 -4.73 20.73
C ARG A 109 -15.92 -5.67 20.84
N GLN A 110 -14.96 -5.51 19.94
CA GLN A 110 -13.73 -6.31 19.90
C GLN A 110 -12.57 -5.54 20.54
N LYS A 111 -11.56 -6.25 21.02
CA LYS A 111 -10.39 -5.62 21.64
C LYS A 111 -9.47 -5.07 20.55
N SER A 112 -8.80 -3.96 20.86
CA SER A 112 -7.73 -3.41 20.02
C SER A 112 -6.59 -4.43 19.87
N GLY A 113 -5.97 -4.48 18.69
CA GLY A 113 -4.87 -5.39 18.41
C GLY A 113 -5.27 -6.76 17.84
N GLU A 114 -6.55 -7.02 17.60
CA GLU A 114 -7.03 -8.28 17.00
C GLU A 114 -7.19 -8.16 15.47
N ASN A 115 -6.90 -9.25 14.75
CA ASN A 115 -7.19 -9.38 13.32
C ASN A 115 -8.65 -9.81 13.11
N ILE A 116 -9.34 -9.16 12.18
CA ILE A 116 -10.67 -9.55 11.67
C ILE A 116 -10.49 -10.14 10.27
N ILE A 117 -10.73 -11.45 10.16
CA ILE A 117 -10.73 -12.19 8.90
C ILE A 117 -12.19 -12.45 8.52
N ILE A 118 -12.59 -12.05 7.31
CA ILE A 118 -13.96 -12.16 6.82
C ILE A 118 -13.93 -13.02 5.56
N GLN A 119 -14.74 -14.08 5.57
CA GLN A 119 -14.90 -15.00 4.45
C GLN A 119 -16.36 -15.05 4.01
N GLY A 120 -16.61 -15.05 2.71
CA GLY A 120 -17.94 -15.15 2.10
C GLY A 120 -18.18 -16.54 1.52
N TRP A 121 -19.41 -17.03 1.63
CA TRP A 121 -19.80 -18.32 1.06
C TRP A 121 -19.97 -18.22 -0.45
N SER A 122 -19.23 -19.03 -1.20
CA SER A 122 -19.39 -19.20 -2.63
C SER A 122 -20.35 -20.37 -2.89
N LYS A 123 -21.54 -20.08 -3.46
CA LYS A 123 -22.46 -21.13 -3.91
C LYS A 123 -21.84 -21.99 -5.01
N THR A 124 -21.09 -21.38 -5.93
CA THR A 124 -20.40 -22.05 -7.05
C THR A 124 -19.38 -23.08 -6.59
N ASN A 125 -18.59 -22.76 -5.55
CA ASN A 125 -17.50 -23.63 -5.08
C ASN A 125 -17.86 -24.39 -3.80
N ASN A 126 -19.11 -24.32 -3.35
CA ASN A 126 -19.62 -24.90 -2.10
C ASN A 126 -18.68 -24.67 -0.89
N SER A 127 -18.04 -23.50 -0.80
CA SER A 127 -16.96 -23.23 0.17
C SER A 127 -16.84 -21.74 0.52
N TYR A 128 -16.21 -21.45 1.67
CA TYR A 128 -15.90 -20.08 2.10
C TYR A 128 -14.61 -19.58 1.46
N LYS A 129 -14.65 -18.35 0.90
CA LYS A 129 -13.50 -17.65 0.31
C LYS A 129 -13.18 -16.41 1.13
N LEU A 130 -11.89 -16.11 1.32
CA LEU A 130 -11.46 -14.87 1.99
C LEU A 130 -11.91 -13.66 1.17
N ILE A 131 -12.63 -12.74 1.81
CA ILE A 131 -13.10 -11.50 1.18
C ILE A 131 -12.45 -10.25 1.80
N SER A 132 -11.99 -10.32 3.05
CA SER A 132 -11.27 -9.22 3.71
C SER A 132 -10.44 -9.70 4.90
N ASN A 133 -9.31 -9.05 5.14
CA ASN A 133 -8.50 -9.22 6.35
C ASN A 133 -8.06 -7.83 6.85
N ARG A 134 -8.44 -7.46 8.07
CA ARG A 134 -8.26 -6.10 8.62
C ARG A 134 -7.76 -6.17 10.06
N PHE A 135 -6.92 -5.23 10.45
CA PHE A 135 -6.41 -5.11 11.82
C PHE A 135 -7.18 -4.02 12.59
N ILE A 136 -7.59 -4.31 13.83
CA ILE A 136 -8.26 -3.35 14.70
C ILE A 136 -7.21 -2.44 15.34
N THR A 137 -7.22 -1.15 14.97
CA THR A 137 -6.45 -0.10 15.68
C THR A 137 -7.36 0.66 16.62
N GLU A 138 -6.82 1.06 17.78
CA GLU A 138 -7.55 1.73 18.86
C GLU A 138 -8.26 3.01 18.37
N ASN A 139 -9.53 3.17 18.78
CA ASN A 139 -10.40 4.35 18.63
C ASN A 139 -11.28 4.54 17.39
N ARG A 140 -12.02 3.51 16.92
CA ARG A 140 -13.31 3.72 16.19
C ARG A 140 -14.31 2.61 16.50
N ASN A 141 -15.60 2.95 16.60
CA ASN A 141 -16.67 1.97 16.40
C ASN A 141 -16.60 1.54 14.92
N LEU A 142 -16.03 0.37 14.65
CA LEU A 142 -15.69 -0.10 13.31
C LEU A 142 -16.95 -0.44 12.50
N GLY A 143 -17.19 0.30 11.42
CA GLY A 143 -17.96 -0.16 10.27
C GLY A 143 -17.00 -0.63 9.18
N ILE A 144 -17.03 -1.91 8.81
CA ILE A 144 -16.20 -2.50 7.74
C ILE A 144 -17.08 -2.68 6.50
N GLY A 145 -16.95 -1.81 5.50
CA GLY A 145 -17.60 -1.96 4.20
C GLY A 145 -16.77 -2.82 3.25
N ILE A 146 -17.40 -3.82 2.63
CA ILE A 146 -16.79 -4.72 1.65
C ILE A 146 -17.63 -4.71 0.38
N SER A 147 -17.04 -4.26 -0.73
CA SER A 147 -17.58 -4.46 -2.07
C SER A 147 -17.10 -5.79 -2.63
N LEU A 148 -17.99 -6.59 -3.22
CA LEU A 148 -17.64 -7.92 -3.75
C LEU A 148 -16.96 -7.88 -5.14
N ASP A 149 -16.67 -6.70 -5.67
CA ASP A 149 -16.19 -6.48 -7.06
C ASP A 149 -14.76 -6.98 -7.30
N THR A 150 -14.04 -7.33 -6.23
CA THR A 150 -12.69 -7.91 -6.29
C THR A 150 -12.69 -9.44 -6.35
N ILE A 151 -13.85 -10.10 -6.41
CA ILE A 151 -13.97 -11.55 -6.51
C ILE A 151 -14.55 -11.91 -7.87
N LYS A 152 -13.67 -12.31 -8.80
CA LYS A 152 -14.08 -12.91 -10.07
C LYS A 152 -14.89 -14.18 -9.78
N PHE A 153 -16.20 -14.12 -9.97
CA PHE A 153 -16.98 -15.31 -10.28
C PHE A 153 -16.84 -15.53 -11.78
N GLU A 154 -16.13 -16.59 -12.16
CA GLU A 154 -16.13 -17.05 -13.54
C GLU A 154 -17.53 -17.56 -13.86
N THR A 155 -18.17 -16.92 -14.84
CA THR A 155 -19.20 -17.55 -15.64
C THR A 155 -18.68 -17.57 -17.08
N LYS A 156 -18.27 -18.76 -17.53
CA LYS A 156 -18.13 -19.10 -18.95
C LYS A 156 -19.50 -19.07 -19.62
N THR A 157 -19.58 -18.51 -20.82
CA THR A 157 -20.05 -19.22 -22.03
C THR A 157 -19.60 -18.47 -23.29
N ASP A 158 -19.25 -19.27 -24.30
CA ASP A 158 -18.54 -18.94 -25.54
C ASP A 158 -19.41 -18.36 -26.68
N ASN A 159 -18.69 -17.94 -27.73
CA ASN A 159 -19.04 -17.91 -29.16
C ASN A 159 -19.77 -16.67 -29.71
N HIS A 160 -19.06 -15.88 -30.53
CA HIS A 160 -19.18 -16.03 -32.00
C HIS A 160 -18.13 -15.25 -32.80
N LYS A 161 -17.47 -16.00 -33.70
CA LYS A 161 -17.06 -15.68 -35.08
C LYS A 161 -16.16 -14.47 -35.37
N LYS A 162 -14.92 -14.80 -35.75
CA LYS A 162 -14.13 -14.13 -36.79
C LYS A 162 -14.84 -14.30 -38.15
N PRO A 163 -14.69 -13.34 -39.08
CA PRO A 163 -14.01 -13.68 -40.33
C PRO A 163 -13.03 -12.61 -40.87
N ILE A 164 -11.82 -13.08 -41.20
CA ILE A 164 -11.16 -13.14 -42.53
C ILE A 164 -10.88 -11.83 -43.34
N ASN A 165 -9.57 -11.67 -43.63
CA ASN A 165 -8.86 -11.10 -44.81
C ASN A 165 -9.06 -9.63 -45.23
N ASN A 166 -8.09 -8.91 -45.78
CA ASN A 166 -7.09 -9.27 -46.80
C ASN A 166 -5.84 -8.35 -46.79
N ASN A 167 -4.79 -8.87 -47.42
CA ASN A 167 -3.53 -8.28 -47.91
C ASN A 167 -3.51 -6.78 -48.26
N VAL A 168 -2.31 -6.17 -48.19
CA VAL A 168 -1.51 -5.76 -49.37
C VAL A 168 -0.14 -5.20 -48.93
N ASN A 169 0.89 -5.63 -49.67
CA ASN A 169 2.29 -5.19 -49.65
C ASN A 169 2.46 -3.68 -49.91
N ASN A 170 3.55 -3.07 -49.42
CA ASN A 170 4.62 -2.62 -50.33
C ASN A 170 5.85 -2.06 -49.61
N ASN A 171 6.99 -2.43 -50.21
CA ASN A 171 8.35 -1.99 -49.95
C ASN A 171 8.54 -0.48 -50.15
N GLY A 172 9.56 0.06 -49.48
CA GLY A 172 10.08 1.41 -49.70
C GLY A 172 11.41 1.64 -48.97
N GLN A 173 12.46 1.04 -49.50
CA GLN A 173 13.86 1.19 -49.12
C GLN A 173 14.42 2.48 -49.75
N SER A 174 15.13 3.34 -49.00
CA SER A 174 16.31 4.06 -49.52
C SER A 174 17.14 4.83 -48.46
N THR A 175 18.32 4.27 -48.19
CA THR A 175 19.69 4.84 -48.29
C THR A 175 20.14 6.16 -47.60
N THR A 176 21.07 5.97 -46.63
CA THR A 176 22.46 6.50 -46.49
C THR A 176 22.80 8.01 -46.55
N THR A 177 23.60 8.54 -45.59
CA THR A 177 25.09 8.68 -45.63
C THR A 177 25.67 9.50 -44.45
N ASN A 178 27.01 9.44 -44.31
CA ASN A 178 27.90 9.71 -43.17
C ASN A 178 28.41 11.16 -43.00
N GLY A 179 29.10 11.48 -41.88
CA GLY A 179 30.25 12.45 -41.91
C GLY A 179 30.63 13.28 -40.65
N SER A 180 31.52 12.74 -39.80
CA SER A 180 32.71 13.34 -39.10
C SER A 180 32.79 14.76 -38.44
N ASN A 181 33.09 14.75 -37.12
CA ASN A 181 34.05 15.48 -36.24
C ASN A 181 34.62 16.91 -36.51
N SER A 182 34.68 17.78 -35.46
CA SER A 182 35.90 18.43 -34.88
C SER A 182 35.67 19.60 -33.86
N GLN A 183 36.27 19.48 -32.66
CA GLN A 183 36.95 20.44 -31.71
C GLN A 183 36.34 21.70 -30.99
N ASN A 184 36.29 21.63 -29.64
CA ASN A 184 36.76 22.52 -28.50
C ASN A 184 37.26 23.98 -28.76
N ASN A 185 37.11 25.05 -27.94
CA ASN A 185 36.57 25.38 -26.58
C ASN A 185 36.47 26.97 -26.40
N PRO A 186 36.28 27.62 -25.21
CA PRO A 186 35.07 28.31 -24.73
C PRO A 186 35.18 29.86 -24.46
N ILE A 187 34.04 30.54 -24.14
CA ILE A 187 33.80 31.47 -23.00
C ILE A 187 32.31 31.91 -22.98
N ALA A 188 31.77 32.04 -21.78
CA ALA A 188 30.37 32.17 -21.41
C ALA A 188 29.64 33.46 -21.85
N ARG A 189 28.40 33.30 -22.33
CA ARG A 189 27.16 34.02 -21.95
C ARG A 189 26.05 33.64 -22.93
N THR A 190 25.08 32.82 -22.51
CA THR A 190 23.73 32.80 -23.10
C THR A 190 22.78 31.98 -22.22
N SER A 191 21.59 32.52 -22.01
CA SER A 191 20.36 31.80 -21.64
C SER A 191 20.21 30.51 -22.44
N VAL A 192 19.78 29.39 -21.83
CA VAL A 192 19.54 28.16 -22.60
C VAL A 192 18.10 27.70 -22.46
N GLU A 193 17.36 27.96 -23.54
CA GLU A 193 16.03 27.44 -23.89
C GLU A 193 16.00 25.90 -24.01
N GLY A 194 14.77 25.36 -24.01
CA GLY A 194 14.43 24.39 -25.06
C GLY A 194 14.53 22.90 -24.75
N CYS A 195 13.94 22.44 -23.65
CA CYS A 195 13.43 21.06 -23.65
C CYS A 195 12.16 21.01 -24.51
N SER A 196 12.27 20.55 -25.75
CA SER A 196 11.13 20.40 -26.67
C SER A 196 10.03 19.51 -26.09
N ASN A 197 10.41 18.53 -25.26
CA ASN A 197 9.50 17.64 -24.54
C ASN A 197 8.74 18.33 -23.38
N CYS A 198 9.15 19.52 -22.95
CA CYS A 198 8.63 20.15 -21.73
C CYS A 198 7.45 21.10 -22.00
N THR A 199 7.34 21.63 -23.21
CA THR A 199 6.35 22.64 -23.60
C THR A 199 5.13 22.04 -24.29
N LYS A 200 5.22 20.77 -24.74
CA LYS A 200 4.15 20.06 -25.43
C LYS A 200 3.83 18.74 -24.74
N ILE A 201 2.63 18.25 -25.05
CA ILE A 201 2.16 16.92 -24.64
C ILE A 201 1.65 16.22 -25.89
N THR A 202 2.05 14.96 -26.03
CA THR A 202 1.62 14.10 -27.13
C THR A 202 0.49 13.18 -26.69
N GLU A 203 -0.31 12.74 -27.66
CA GLU A 203 -1.36 11.74 -27.44
C GLU A 203 -0.79 10.43 -26.88
N ASN A 204 0.40 10.02 -27.34
CA ASN A 204 1.06 8.82 -26.86
C ASN A 204 1.52 8.93 -25.39
N GLU A 205 2.00 10.10 -24.96
CA GLU A 205 2.34 10.33 -23.55
C GLU A 205 1.10 10.21 -22.67
N LEU A 206 0.00 10.90 -23.01
CA LEU A 206 -1.21 10.83 -22.19
C LEU A 206 -1.87 9.45 -22.24
N LYS A 207 -1.80 8.70 -23.35
CA LYS A 207 -2.29 7.32 -23.41
C LYS A 207 -1.50 6.36 -22.52
N GLN A 208 -0.24 6.65 -22.21
CA GLN A 208 0.54 5.87 -21.23
C GLN A 208 0.14 6.20 -19.78
N ILE A 209 -0.38 7.40 -19.52
CA ILE A 209 -0.87 7.83 -18.19
C ILE A 209 -2.31 7.35 -17.97
N PHE A 210 -3.19 7.67 -18.93
CA PHE A 210 -4.61 7.35 -18.94
C PHE A 210 -4.88 6.17 -19.88
N THR A 211 -4.41 4.99 -19.48
CA THR A 211 -4.36 3.79 -20.34
C THR A 211 -5.72 3.27 -20.82
N GLN A 212 -6.82 3.84 -20.33
CA GLN A 212 -8.19 3.45 -20.69
C GLN A 212 -9.02 4.63 -21.21
N ALA A 213 -8.43 5.81 -21.34
CA ALA A 213 -9.12 6.99 -21.85
C ALA A 213 -9.30 6.93 -23.37
N ASN A 214 -10.39 7.51 -23.85
CA ASN A 214 -10.62 7.65 -25.29
C ASN A 214 -9.78 8.81 -25.87
N SER A 215 -9.54 8.75 -27.18
CA SER A 215 -8.65 9.71 -27.86
C SER A 215 -9.22 11.14 -27.91
N ASN A 216 -10.54 11.33 -27.87
CA ASN A 216 -11.16 12.66 -27.90
C ASN A 216 -10.88 13.42 -26.60
N ASP A 217 -10.99 12.73 -25.47
CA ASP A 217 -10.71 13.31 -24.16
C ASP A 217 -9.24 13.65 -23.98
N ILE A 218 -8.35 12.76 -24.45
CA ILE A 218 -6.90 13.01 -24.51
C ILE A 218 -6.59 14.27 -25.33
N LYS A 219 -7.20 14.42 -26.51
CA LYS A 219 -6.98 15.59 -27.39
C LYS A 219 -7.42 16.89 -26.72
N LYS A 220 -8.59 16.92 -26.08
CA LYS A 220 -9.05 18.09 -25.31
C LYS A 220 -8.04 18.51 -24.24
N ILE A 221 -7.48 17.56 -23.48
CA ILE A 221 -6.46 17.85 -22.47
C ILE A 221 -5.19 18.41 -23.13
N ILE A 222 -4.74 17.83 -24.24
CA ILE A 222 -3.56 18.31 -24.98
C ILE A 222 -3.76 19.73 -25.48
N ASP A 223 -4.91 20.02 -26.07
CA ASP A 223 -5.24 21.35 -26.61
C ASP A 223 -5.20 22.40 -25.51
N VAL A 224 -5.86 22.14 -24.37
CA VAL A 224 -5.82 23.03 -23.21
C VAL A 224 -4.40 23.18 -22.70
N TYR A 225 -3.69 22.06 -22.45
CA TYR A 225 -2.36 22.14 -21.87
C TYR A 225 -1.39 22.94 -22.76
N THR A 226 -1.42 22.68 -24.06
CA THR A 226 -0.57 23.35 -25.04
C THR A 226 -0.87 24.85 -25.09
N ASN A 227 -2.15 25.24 -25.08
CA ASN A 227 -2.55 26.65 -25.18
C ASN A 227 -2.33 27.46 -23.90
N PHE A 228 -2.34 26.82 -22.72
CA PHE A 228 -2.36 27.53 -21.44
C PHE A 228 -1.14 27.29 -20.53
N SER A 229 -0.26 26.33 -20.83
CA SER A 229 0.83 25.94 -19.92
C SER A 229 1.89 27.03 -19.69
N GLU A 230 2.21 27.83 -20.70
CA GLU A 230 3.30 28.80 -20.65
C GLU A 230 3.09 29.86 -19.55
N LYS A 231 2.02 30.65 -19.62
CA LYS A 231 1.78 31.73 -18.66
C LYS A 231 1.36 31.21 -17.28
N PHE A 232 0.86 29.98 -17.21
CA PHE A 232 0.64 29.29 -15.93
C PHE A 232 1.93 28.72 -15.30
N GLY A 233 3.08 28.87 -15.96
CA GLY A 233 4.38 28.41 -15.46
C GLY A 233 4.47 26.89 -15.40
N MET A 234 3.74 26.21 -16.28
CA MET A 234 3.68 24.75 -16.38
C MET A 234 4.43 24.22 -17.60
N ASN A 235 5.11 25.06 -18.38
CA ASN A 235 5.95 24.71 -19.54
C ASN A 235 7.29 24.03 -19.15
N ASN A 236 7.29 23.21 -18.09
CA ASN A 236 8.44 22.44 -17.61
C ASN A 236 8.00 21.01 -17.27
N CYS A 237 8.83 20.01 -17.60
CA CYS A 237 8.45 18.61 -17.40
C CYS A 237 8.17 18.25 -15.93
N LEU A 238 8.80 18.92 -14.97
CA LEU A 238 8.62 18.61 -13.55
C LEU A 238 7.22 19.00 -13.05
N SER A 239 6.79 20.23 -13.32
CA SER A 239 5.42 20.67 -13.03
C SER A 239 4.41 19.87 -13.84
N LYS A 240 4.73 19.49 -15.08
CA LYS A 240 3.91 18.60 -15.90
C LYS A 240 3.71 17.24 -15.22
N ALA A 241 4.79 16.59 -14.80
CA ALA A 241 4.74 15.28 -14.14
C ALA A 241 3.96 15.32 -12.82
N HIS A 242 4.25 16.31 -11.97
CA HIS A 242 3.50 16.50 -10.72
C HIS A 242 2.02 16.73 -10.96
N PHE A 243 1.66 17.59 -11.91
CA PHE A 243 0.27 17.87 -12.25
C PHE A 243 -0.48 16.60 -12.66
N PHE A 244 0.04 15.87 -13.66
CA PHE A 244 -0.63 14.66 -14.16
C PHE A 244 -0.64 13.51 -13.15
N ALA A 245 0.32 13.44 -12.22
CA ALA A 245 0.30 12.44 -11.15
C ALA A 245 -0.89 12.64 -10.20
N GLN A 246 -1.24 13.91 -9.92
CA GLN A 246 -2.41 14.26 -9.13
C GLN A 246 -3.69 14.01 -9.92
N VAL A 247 -3.74 14.49 -11.17
CA VAL A 247 -4.90 14.29 -12.05
C VAL A 247 -5.23 12.80 -12.22
N LEU A 248 -4.22 11.95 -12.47
CA LEU A 248 -4.42 10.50 -12.62
C LEU A 248 -5.11 9.87 -11.42
N GLU A 249 -4.81 10.32 -10.20
CA GLU A 249 -5.49 9.81 -9.02
C GLU A 249 -6.93 10.31 -8.89
N GLU A 250 -7.20 11.57 -9.27
CA GLU A 250 -8.53 12.18 -9.14
C GLU A 250 -9.54 11.59 -10.14
N VAL A 251 -9.15 11.44 -11.40
CA VAL A 251 -10.07 11.02 -12.49
C VAL A 251 -9.82 9.59 -13.00
N GLY A 252 -8.79 8.93 -12.48
CA GLY A 252 -8.44 7.56 -12.86
C GLY A 252 -7.95 7.41 -14.30
N LYS A 253 -7.63 6.16 -14.68
CA LYS A 253 -7.05 5.82 -15.99
C LYS A 253 -7.98 6.05 -17.19
N LYS A 254 -9.27 6.26 -16.95
CA LYS A 254 -10.30 6.51 -17.96
C LYS A 254 -10.64 7.99 -18.16
N ILE A 255 -10.15 8.88 -17.30
CA ILE A 255 -10.56 10.29 -17.24
C ILE A 255 -12.06 10.40 -16.94
N GLU A 256 -12.49 9.79 -15.84
CA GLU A 256 -13.87 9.86 -15.36
C GLU A 256 -14.03 11.08 -14.44
N VAL A 257 -14.47 12.21 -15.00
CA VAL A 257 -14.80 13.41 -14.23
C VAL A 257 -16.20 13.27 -13.63
N LYS A 258 -16.29 13.33 -12.31
CA LYS A 258 -17.58 13.21 -11.60
C LYS A 258 -18.34 14.54 -11.65
N ASP A 259 -19.66 14.47 -11.62
CA ASP A 259 -20.52 15.65 -11.42
C ASP A 259 -20.52 16.11 -9.94
N GLY A 260 -19.35 16.57 -9.52
CA GLY A 260 -19.06 16.92 -8.14
C GLY A 260 -18.98 15.74 -7.17
N GLU A 261 -18.54 16.03 -5.95
CA GLU A 261 -18.56 15.08 -4.85
C GLU A 261 -20.00 14.71 -4.49
N SER A 262 -20.20 13.44 -4.11
CA SER A 262 -21.47 12.97 -3.58
C SER A 262 -21.50 13.21 -2.08
N LEU A 263 -22.60 13.80 -1.61
CA LEU A 263 -22.88 14.05 -0.20
C LEU A 263 -23.92 13.05 0.32
N ASN A 264 -23.98 11.84 -0.27
CA ASN A 264 -24.91 10.78 0.13
C ASN A 264 -24.50 10.11 1.44
N TYR A 265 -24.40 10.90 2.51
CA TYR A 265 -24.05 10.43 3.83
C TYR A 265 -25.27 9.84 4.54
N HIS A 266 -25.06 8.70 5.21
CA HIS A 266 -26.07 8.18 6.14
C HIS A 266 -26.17 9.11 7.36
N SER A 267 -27.37 9.25 7.92
CA SER A 267 -27.65 10.12 9.06
C SER A 267 -26.73 9.83 10.25
N ASP A 268 -26.47 8.55 10.55
CA ASP A 268 -25.52 8.13 11.60
C ASP A 268 -24.07 8.59 11.34
N ILE A 269 -23.63 8.62 10.08
CA ILE A 269 -22.28 9.07 9.72
C ILE A 269 -22.15 10.58 9.88
N LEU A 270 -23.20 11.33 9.49
CA LEU A 270 -23.26 12.78 9.73
C LEU A 270 -23.24 13.09 11.24
N PHE A 271 -23.99 12.33 12.04
CA PHE A 271 -24.05 12.52 13.49
C PHE A 271 -22.69 12.30 14.17
N LEU A 272 -21.94 11.30 13.68
CA LEU A 272 -20.59 10.96 14.16
C LEU A 272 -19.50 11.91 13.67
N SER A 273 -19.81 12.85 12.76
CA SER A 273 -18.89 13.78 12.09
C SER A 273 -17.60 14.07 12.88
N TYR A 274 -16.52 13.39 12.45
CA TYR A 274 -15.17 13.46 12.99
C TYR A 274 -14.52 14.77 12.58
N THR A 275 -14.84 15.86 13.28
CA THR A 275 -14.09 17.11 13.10
C THR A 275 -13.29 17.40 14.36
N LYS A 276 -11.97 17.34 14.23
CA LYS A 276 -11.06 17.98 15.19
C LYS A 276 -11.47 19.44 15.28
N ILE A 277 -11.60 19.98 16.50
CA ILE A 277 -12.02 21.37 16.76
C ILE A 277 -11.11 22.38 16.04
N LYS A 278 -9.86 21.98 15.77
CA LYS A 278 -8.89 22.74 14.99
C LYS A 278 -8.38 21.90 13.82
N ARG A 279 -8.48 22.43 12.59
CA ARG A 279 -7.89 21.83 11.39
C ARG A 279 -6.67 22.66 10.99
N LYS A 280 -5.60 21.99 10.57
CA LYS A 280 -4.48 22.65 9.90
C LYS A 280 -4.83 22.82 8.42
N GLU A 281 -4.62 23.97 7.84
CA GLU A 281 -4.65 24.21 6.40
C GLU A 281 -3.22 24.48 5.95
N TYR A 282 -2.87 24.08 4.73
CA TYR A 282 -1.56 24.37 4.16
C TYR A 282 -1.73 25.25 2.93
N ILE A 283 -0.96 26.33 2.88
CA ILE A 283 -0.93 27.25 1.75
C ILE A 283 0.51 27.45 1.27
N ILE A 284 0.67 28.13 0.15
CA ILE A 284 1.99 28.52 -0.37
C ILE A 284 2.23 29.99 -0.09
N GLU A 285 3.27 30.31 0.68
CA GLU A 285 3.77 31.67 0.89
C GLU A 285 5.24 31.75 0.44
N LYS A 286 5.56 32.74 -0.41
CA LYS A 286 6.90 32.91 -1.00
C LYS A 286 7.44 31.61 -1.65
N GLY A 287 6.53 30.79 -2.17
CA GLY A 287 6.82 29.50 -2.81
C GLY A 287 6.92 28.30 -1.86
N LYS A 288 7.00 28.51 -0.54
CA LYS A 288 7.11 27.42 0.45
C LYS A 288 5.74 27.04 1.01
N ARG A 289 5.56 25.77 1.36
CA ARG A 289 4.39 25.29 2.12
C ARG A 289 4.43 25.85 3.55
N VAL A 290 3.36 26.52 3.97
CA VAL A 290 3.17 27.07 5.32
C VAL A 290 1.87 26.53 5.91
N GLU A 291 1.86 26.27 7.22
CA GLU A 291 0.71 25.79 7.97
C GLU A 291 -0.10 26.98 8.55
N LYS A 292 -1.43 26.95 8.40
CA LYS A 292 -2.39 27.88 9.01
C LYS A 292 -3.44 27.12 9.81
N MET A 293 -3.94 27.70 10.89
CA MET A 293 -4.96 27.09 11.73
C MET A 293 -6.36 27.56 11.30
N THR A 294 -7.31 26.63 11.17
CA THR A 294 -8.70 26.91 10.78
C THR A 294 -9.71 26.35 11.78
N HIS A 295 -10.89 26.99 11.79
CA HIS A 295 -12.02 26.67 12.65
C HIS A 295 -12.81 25.47 12.08
N GLY A 296 -12.62 24.28 12.66
CA GLY A 296 -13.47 23.09 12.46
C GLY A 296 -13.56 22.52 11.03
N GLY A 297 -13.94 21.24 10.91
CA GLY A 297 -14.24 20.64 9.61
C GLY A 297 -15.62 21.06 9.06
N PRO A 298 -15.89 20.83 7.76
CA PRO A 298 -17.12 21.32 7.11
C PRO A 298 -18.40 20.77 7.75
N PHE A 299 -18.42 19.51 8.15
CA PHE A 299 -19.60 18.86 8.73
C PHE A 299 -19.79 19.10 10.24
N SER A 300 -19.20 20.15 10.82
CA SER A 300 -19.28 20.39 12.26
C SER A 300 -20.71 20.64 12.75
N ALA A 301 -21.56 21.26 11.93
CA ALA A 301 -22.95 21.56 12.28
C ALA A 301 -23.83 20.31 12.50
N PHE A 302 -23.47 19.18 11.90
CA PHE A 302 -24.17 17.89 12.05
C PHE A 302 -23.76 17.13 13.32
N ARG A 303 -22.60 17.44 13.88
CA ARG A 303 -22.02 16.68 15.00
C ARG A 303 -22.92 16.75 16.23
N GLY A 304 -23.33 15.60 16.74
CA GLY A 304 -24.19 15.52 17.92
C GLY A 304 -25.61 16.05 17.71
N ASN A 305 -25.96 16.51 16.50
CA ASN A 305 -27.29 17.02 16.18
C ASN A 305 -28.11 15.95 15.45
N ARG A 306 -28.71 15.03 16.23
CA ARG A 306 -29.47 13.89 15.72
C ARG A 306 -30.61 14.32 14.81
N GLN A 307 -31.34 15.35 15.21
CA GLN A 307 -32.48 15.88 14.46
C GLN A 307 -32.06 16.39 13.08
N LEU A 308 -30.98 17.17 13.01
CA LEU A 308 -30.45 17.69 11.74
C LEU A 308 -29.95 16.56 10.83
N CYS A 309 -29.25 15.58 11.42
CA CYS A 309 -28.73 14.43 10.70
C CYS A 309 -29.80 13.52 10.14
N ASP A 310 -30.85 13.23 10.92
CA ASP A 310 -31.98 12.45 10.43
C ASP A 310 -32.76 13.21 9.37
N LYS A 311 -32.94 14.52 9.52
CA LYS A 311 -33.68 15.32 8.55
C LYS A 311 -33.05 15.34 7.15
N TYR A 312 -31.73 15.40 7.06
CA TYR A 312 -31.04 15.59 5.77
C TYR A 312 -30.18 14.41 5.33
N GLY A 313 -29.67 13.60 6.26
CA GLY A 313 -28.90 12.40 5.95
C GLY A 313 -29.78 11.26 5.45
N ARG A 314 -29.22 10.38 4.63
CA ARG A 314 -29.91 9.16 4.19
C ARG A 314 -30.23 8.28 5.39
N ASN A 315 -31.45 7.78 5.47
CA ASN A 315 -31.90 6.81 6.48
C ASN A 315 -32.99 5.90 5.88
N ASP A 316 -33.70 5.13 6.71
CA ASP A 316 -34.74 4.19 6.24
C ASP A 316 -35.98 4.91 5.65
N ASN A 317 -36.20 6.18 5.99
CA ASN A 317 -37.40 6.93 5.63
C ASN A 317 -37.22 7.80 4.38
N HIS A 318 -35.99 8.23 4.06
CA HIS A 318 -35.72 9.03 2.86
C HIS A 318 -34.24 8.96 2.41
N PRO A 319 -33.97 9.22 1.11
CA PRO A 319 -32.61 9.42 0.63
C PRO A 319 -31.96 10.67 1.22
N ALA A 320 -30.63 10.79 1.11
CA ALA A 320 -29.93 11.99 1.55
C ALA A 320 -30.37 13.22 0.73
N ASP A 321 -30.68 14.31 1.42
CA ASP A 321 -30.76 15.64 0.83
C ASP A 321 -29.33 16.19 0.69
N GLN A 322 -28.67 15.74 -0.37
CA GLN A 322 -27.27 16.07 -0.63
C GLN A 322 -27.05 17.58 -0.82
N VAL A 323 -28.06 18.28 -1.35
CA VAL A 323 -28.03 19.73 -1.56
C VAL A 323 -27.99 20.44 -0.21
N MET A 324 -28.92 20.13 0.69
CA MET A 324 -28.93 20.73 2.02
C MET A 324 -27.73 20.30 2.87
N ILE A 325 -27.27 19.06 2.75
CA ILE A 325 -26.04 18.63 3.42
C ILE A 325 -24.86 19.51 3.00
N ALA A 326 -24.68 19.76 1.70
CA ALA A 326 -23.60 20.61 1.21
C ALA A 326 -23.77 22.07 1.62
N ASN A 327 -24.99 22.62 1.52
CA ASN A 327 -25.29 24.00 1.92
C ASN A 327 -25.03 24.23 3.41
N ILE A 328 -25.33 23.27 4.28
CA ILE A 328 -25.01 23.35 5.71
C ILE A 328 -23.50 23.18 5.94
N ALA A 329 -22.86 22.19 5.30
CA ALA A 329 -21.46 21.87 5.55
C ALA A 329 -20.50 22.95 5.08
N TYR A 330 -20.86 23.65 4.00
CA TYR A 330 -19.99 24.62 3.34
C TYR A 330 -20.51 26.07 3.43
N ALA A 331 -21.57 26.34 4.18
CA ALA A 331 -22.04 27.71 4.44
C ALA A 331 -20.95 28.56 5.14
N ASN A 332 -20.85 29.82 4.72
CA ASN A 332 -19.93 30.82 5.28
C ASN A 332 -18.46 30.37 5.33
N ARG A 333 -18.05 29.53 4.37
CA ARG A 333 -16.70 28.97 4.26
C ARG A 333 -16.18 29.17 2.86
N ASN A 334 -14.88 29.43 2.72
CA ASN A 334 -14.19 29.49 1.42
C ASN A 334 -14.91 30.43 0.42
N GLY A 335 -15.38 31.58 0.90
CA GLY A 335 -16.11 32.56 0.08
C GLY A 335 -17.59 32.22 -0.21
N ASN A 336 -18.08 31.05 0.19
CA ASN A 336 -19.50 30.71 0.05
C ASN A 336 -20.35 31.60 0.97
N GLY A 337 -21.55 31.96 0.50
CA GLY A 337 -22.59 32.58 1.31
C GLY A 337 -23.18 31.65 2.37
N ASP A 338 -24.27 32.10 2.98
CA ASP A 338 -25.01 31.32 3.96
C ASP A 338 -25.72 30.09 3.35
N ILE A 339 -26.49 29.37 4.16
CA ILE A 339 -27.21 28.16 3.70
C ILE A 339 -28.20 28.49 2.56
N GLN A 340 -28.84 29.66 2.60
CA GLN A 340 -29.89 30.05 1.64
C GLN A 340 -29.30 30.41 0.27
N SER A 341 -28.05 30.87 0.23
CA SER A 341 -27.35 31.17 -1.02
C SER A 341 -27.24 29.99 -1.98
N GLY A 342 -27.29 28.74 -1.49
CA GLY A 342 -27.06 27.54 -2.28
C GLY A 342 -25.59 27.32 -2.70
N ASP A 343 -24.68 28.20 -2.26
CA ASP A 343 -23.27 28.17 -2.65
C ASP A 343 -22.57 26.88 -2.19
N GLY A 344 -22.99 26.29 -1.07
CA GLY A 344 -22.38 25.06 -0.55
C GLY A 344 -22.55 23.86 -1.50
N TRP A 345 -23.73 23.67 -2.07
CA TRP A 345 -23.96 22.65 -3.10
C TRP A 345 -23.33 23.04 -4.42
N LYS A 346 -23.48 24.31 -4.83
CA LYS A 346 -22.97 24.82 -6.10
C LYS A 346 -21.45 24.64 -6.22
N TYR A 347 -20.72 25.04 -5.18
CA TYR A 347 -19.25 25.03 -5.12
C TYR A 347 -18.69 23.90 -4.24
N ARG A 348 -19.39 22.78 -4.11
CA ARG A 348 -18.83 21.53 -3.58
C ARG A 348 -17.67 21.04 -4.44
N GLY A 349 -16.88 20.08 -3.96
CA GLY A 349 -15.74 19.52 -4.69
C GLY A 349 -16.10 19.08 -6.11
N ARG A 350 -15.51 19.70 -7.14
CA ARG A 350 -15.84 19.49 -8.57
C ARG A 350 -14.59 19.52 -9.47
N GLY A 351 -14.76 19.09 -10.71
CA GLY A 351 -13.72 19.15 -11.75
C GLY A 351 -12.67 18.05 -11.69
N ILE A 352 -11.64 18.19 -12.54
CA ILE A 352 -10.55 17.23 -12.69
C ILE A 352 -9.68 17.15 -11.42
N ILE A 353 -9.30 18.30 -10.85
CA ILE A 353 -8.80 18.38 -9.48
C ILE A 353 -9.97 18.89 -8.64
N GLN A 354 -10.28 18.21 -7.53
CA GLN A 354 -11.41 18.58 -6.67
C GLN A 354 -11.30 20.02 -6.12
N ILE A 355 -11.94 20.97 -6.79
CA ILE A 355 -12.01 22.37 -6.39
C ILE A 355 -13.28 22.60 -5.59
N THR A 356 -13.14 23.16 -4.39
CA THR A 356 -14.24 23.40 -3.43
C THR A 356 -14.17 24.83 -2.90
N GLY A 357 -15.31 25.52 -2.87
CA GLY A 357 -15.47 26.89 -2.35
C GLY A 357 -15.38 27.97 -3.44
N LYS A 358 -16.27 28.95 -3.36
CA LYS A 358 -16.40 30.06 -4.32
C LYS A 358 -15.12 30.89 -4.46
N ASP A 359 -14.40 31.12 -3.37
CA ASP A 359 -13.15 31.89 -3.38
C ASP A 359 -12.08 31.27 -4.30
N LYS A 360 -12.07 29.95 -4.43
CA LYS A 360 -11.17 29.24 -5.34
C LYS A 360 -11.58 29.44 -6.80
N TYR A 361 -12.88 29.42 -7.10
CA TYR A 361 -13.39 29.73 -8.44
C TYR A 361 -13.03 31.17 -8.82
N ASP A 362 -13.19 32.13 -7.91
CA ASP A 362 -12.82 33.52 -8.14
C ASP A 362 -11.32 33.69 -8.43
N LYS A 363 -10.46 33.02 -7.65
CA LYS A 363 -9.00 33.01 -7.87
C LYS A 363 -8.62 32.36 -9.21
N ILE A 364 -9.26 31.24 -9.57
CA ILE A 364 -9.06 30.54 -10.84
C ILE A 364 -9.44 31.46 -12.02
N ASN A 365 -10.64 32.06 -11.97
CA ASN A 365 -11.11 32.96 -13.02
C ASN A 365 -10.25 34.21 -13.14
N LYS A 366 -9.80 34.76 -12.00
CA LYS A 366 -8.82 35.84 -11.99
C LYS A 366 -7.51 35.42 -12.66
N ALA A 367 -6.97 34.25 -12.35
CA ALA A 367 -5.73 33.79 -12.99
C ALA A 367 -5.90 33.54 -14.48
N ILE A 368 -7.04 33.01 -14.94
CA ILE A 368 -7.35 32.87 -16.37
C ILE A 368 -7.37 34.25 -17.02
N LYS A 369 -8.12 35.22 -16.46
CA LYS A 369 -8.23 36.59 -16.99
C LYS A 369 -6.89 37.32 -17.02
N ASP A 370 -6.11 37.24 -15.94
CA ASP A 370 -4.84 37.95 -15.82
C ASP A 370 -3.76 37.41 -16.79
N ASN A 371 -3.78 36.11 -17.08
CA ASN A 371 -2.77 35.49 -17.96
C ASN A 371 -3.26 35.39 -19.41
N TYR A 372 -4.56 35.19 -19.64
CA TYR A 372 -5.18 34.96 -20.95
C TYR A 372 -6.46 35.79 -21.12
N PRO A 373 -6.37 37.13 -21.16
CA PRO A 373 -7.54 38.02 -21.16
C PRO A 373 -8.48 37.82 -22.36
N ASN A 374 -7.97 37.32 -23.49
CA ASN A 374 -8.72 37.16 -24.74
C ASN A 374 -9.38 35.79 -24.88
N VAL A 375 -9.25 34.88 -23.90
CA VAL A 375 -9.81 33.52 -24.01
C VAL A 375 -11.33 33.50 -23.87
N GLY A 376 -11.92 34.47 -23.17
CA GLY A 376 -13.37 34.58 -22.98
C GLY A 376 -14.01 33.45 -22.15
N ILE A 377 -13.22 32.59 -21.50
CA ILE A 377 -13.70 31.47 -20.70
C ILE A 377 -13.75 31.87 -19.22
N SER A 378 -14.91 31.65 -18.59
CA SER A 378 -15.11 31.74 -17.15
C SER A 378 -15.56 30.39 -16.61
N ILE A 379 -14.88 29.90 -15.57
CA ILE A 379 -15.16 28.62 -14.92
C ILE A 379 -16.27 28.81 -13.88
N ASP A 380 -17.27 27.93 -13.92
CA ASP A 380 -18.35 27.85 -12.97
C ASP A 380 -18.73 26.40 -12.65
N ALA A 381 -19.75 26.21 -11.81
CA ALA A 381 -20.18 24.87 -11.38
C ALA A 381 -20.78 24.01 -12.51
N ASN A 382 -21.20 24.61 -13.63
CA ASN A 382 -21.84 23.94 -14.75
C ASN A 382 -20.81 23.43 -15.77
N ASN A 383 -19.72 24.16 -15.96
CA ASN A 383 -18.71 23.79 -16.95
C ASN A 383 -17.45 23.12 -16.37
N ILE A 384 -17.14 23.28 -15.09
CA ILE A 384 -15.87 22.76 -14.52
C ILE A 384 -15.70 21.23 -14.63
N ASN A 385 -16.79 20.47 -14.79
CA ASN A 385 -16.74 19.02 -14.95
C ASN A 385 -16.48 18.60 -16.42
N ASN A 386 -16.59 19.53 -17.37
CA ASN A 386 -16.19 19.29 -18.75
C ASN A 386 -14.67 19.14 -18.82
N ILE A 387 -14.17 18.31 -19.73
CA ILE A 387 -12.73 18.02 -19.80
C ILE A 387 -11.92 19.25 -20.19
N TYR A 388 -12.41 20.09 -21.10
CA TYR A 388 -11.69 21.27 -21.54
C TYR A 388 -11.60 22.30 -20.41
N GLU A 389 -12.75 22.76 -19.91
CA GLU A 389 -12.87 23.76 -18.84
C GLU A 389 -12.31 23.24 -17.52
N GLY A 390 -12.51 21.96 -17.19
CA GLY A 390 -11.95 21.32 -16.00
C GLY A 390 -10.43 21.20 -16.05
N THR A 391 -9.83 20.97 -17.22
CA THR A 391 -8.37 21.00 -17.39
C THR A 391 -7.85 22.42 -17.21
N LEU A 392 -8.51 23.41 -17.84
CA LEU A 392 -8.16 24.82 -17.73
C LEU A 392 -8.25 25.29 -16.27
N ALA A 393 -9.33 24.96 -15.58
CA ALA A 393 -9.54 25.25 -14.17
C ALA A 393 -8.45 24.62 -13.29
N SER A 394 -8.06 23.38 -13.57
CA SER A 394 -7.01 22.68 -12.82
C SER A 394 -5.63 23.30 -13.03
N MET A 395 -5.30 23.74 -14.24
CA MET A 395 -4.04 24.44 -14.54
C MET A 395 -4.02 25.86 -13.93
N ALA A 396 -5.12 26.59 -14.03
CA ALA A 396 -5.28 27.90 -13.41
C ALA A 396 -5.24 27.80 -11.87
N TYR A 397 -5.79 26.74 -11.27
CA TYR A 397 -5.63 26.42 -9.86
C TYR A 397 -4.16 26.20 -9.51
N TRP A 398 -3.44 25.41 -10.32
CA TRP A 398 -2.02 25.15 -10.14
C TRP A 398 -1.18 26.43 -10.11
N LYS A 399 -1.48 27.39 -10.99
CA LYS A 399 -0.89 28.74 -10.99
C LYS A 399 -1.31 29.55 -9.77
N SER A 400 -2.61 29.68 -9.51
CA SER A 400 -3.20 30.58 -8.51
C SER A 400 -2.72 30.26 -7.09
N PHE A 401 -2.50 28.98 -6.81
CA PHE A 401 -2.08 28.50 -5.50
C PHE A 401 -0.57 28.27 -5.42
N GLY A 402 0.22 28.62 -6.45
CA GLY A 402 1.68 28.55 -6.43
C GLY A 402 2.25 27.13 -6.56
N LEU A 403 1.44 26.15 -6.98
CA LEU A 403 1.84 24.76 -7.08
C LEU A 403 2.93 24.56 -8.15
N SER A 404 2.91 25.31 -9.26
CA SER A 404 4.00 25.28 -10.26
C SER A 404 5.34 25.66 -9.63
N LYS A 405 5.33 26.68 -8.77
CA LYS A 405 6.53 27.15 -8.08
C LYS A 405 7.02 26.09 -7.11
N LEU A 406 6.13 25.57 -6.25
CA LEU A 406 6.47 24.50 -5.29
C LEU A 406 7.03 23.26 -5.99
N ALA A 407 6.40 22.83 -7.10
CA ALA A 407 6.85 21.71 -7.92
C ALA A 407 8.29 21.89 -8.44
N THR A 408 8.72 23.13 -8.65
CA THR A 408 10.03 23.47 -9.26
C THR A 408 11.08 23.97 -8.26
N GLN A 409 10.76 24.10 -6.96
CA GLN A 409 11.65 24.74 -5.96
C GLN A 409 12.94 23.98 -5.63
N LYS A 410 13.01 22.67 -5.85
CA LYS A 410 14.15 21.83 -5.40
C LYS A 410 14.55 20.82 -6.48
N GLN A 411 15.32 21.22 -7.49
CA GLN A 411 15.86 20.25 -8.46
C GLN A 411 17.05 19.49 -7.86
N VAL A 412 16.76 18.38 -7.18
CA VAL A 412 17.74 17.41 -6.70
C VAL A 412 17.07 16.04 -6.67
N ASP A 413 17.43 15.13 -7.57
CA ASP A 413 16.98 13.73 -7.69
C ASP A 413 15.46 13.39 -7.53
N ILE A 414 15.09 12.15 -7.86
CA ILE A 414 13.69 11.68 -7.77
C ILE A 414 13.19 11.58 -6.32
N ARG A 415 14.09 11.40 -5.35
CA ARG A 415 13.76 11.17 -3.93
C ARG A 415 13.27 12.45 -3.27
N THR A 416 13.95 13.58 -3.50
CA THR A 416 13.51 14.88 -2.99
C THR A 416 12.18 15.29 -3.62
N GLN A 417 11.93 14.87 -4.86
CA GLN A 417 10.65 15.13 -5.54
C GLN A 417 9.46 14.37 -4.95
N LEU A 418 9.67 13.23 -4.28
CA LEU A 418 8.60 12.55 -3.55
C LEU A 418 8.14 13.32 -2.30
N GLU A 419 9.01 14.10 -1.67
CA GLU A 419 8.63 15.01 -0.58
C GLU A 419 7.81 16.22 -1.09
N VAL A 420 8.12 16.66 -2.31
CA VAL A 420 7.32 17.68 -3.00
C VAL A 420 5.92 17.14 -3.29
N VAL A 421 5.77 15.87 -3.68
CA VAL A 421 4.45 15.23 -3.84
C VAL A 421 3.64 15.31 -2.53
N ASP A 422 4.22 14.99 -1.38
CA ASP A 422 3.51 15.13 -0.09
C ASP A 422 3.05 16.57 0.17
N SER A 423 3.92 17.53 -0.13
CA SER A 423 3.65 18.95 0.05
C SER A 423 2.54 19.45 -0.87
N LEU A 424 2.46 18.94 -2.11
CA LEU A 424 1.37 19.21 -3.04
C LEU A 424 0.05 18.60 -2.55
N ILE A 425 0.08 17.36 -2.04
CA ILE A 425 -1.11 16.68 -1.51
C ILE A 425 -1.66 17.42 -0.30
N ASP A 426 -0.82 17.98 0.56
CA ASP A 426 -1.24 18.79 1.71
C ASP A 426 -2.10 20.00 1.32
N ILE A 427 -1.89 20.55 0.12
CA ILE A 427 -2.61 21.71 -0.40
C ILE A 427 -3.84 21.27 -1.21
N ILE A 428 -3.71 20.21 -2.02
CA ILE A 428 -4.78 19.71 -2.89
C ILE A 428 -5.84 18.97 -2.08
N ASN A 429 -5.43 17.94 -1.33
CA ASN A 429 -6.33 17.09 -0.56
C ASN A 429 -5.60 16.40 0.60
N ARG A 430 -5.31 17.14 1.66
CA ARG A 430 -4.48 16.67 2.78
C ARG A 430 -4.96 15.37 3.40
N ASP A 431 -6.26 15.23 3.62
CA ASP A 431 -6.80 14.08 4.37
C ASP A 431 -7.10 12.88 3.45
N THR A 432 -6.57 12.90 2.22
CA THR A 432 -6.73 11.80 1.27
C THR A 432 -6.06 10.51 1.74
N ALA A 433 -6.74 9.38 1.52
CA ALA A 433 -6.16 8.05 1.72
C ALA A 433 -5.21 7.64 0.58
N SER A 434 -5.24 8.35 -0.56
CA SER A 434 -4.49 8.04 -1.79
C SER A 434 -3.06 8.60 -1.84
N ARG A 435 -2.50 9.03 -0.71
CA ARG A 435 -1.15 9.65 -0.66
C ARG A 435 -0.06 8.78 -1.28
N SER A 436 -0.09 7.49 -0.94
CA SER A 436 0.87 6.51 -1.46
C SER A 436 0.71 6.33 -2.96
N ASP A 437 -0.52 6.29 -3.47
CA ASP A 437 -0.80 6.05 -4.88
C ASP A 437 -0.43 7.25 -5.75
N ARG A 438 -0.64 8.48 -5.27
CA ARG A 438 -0.14 9.72 -5.93
C ARG A 438 1.38 9.77 -6.06
N LYS A 439 2.11 9.29 -5.05
CA LYS A 439 3.57 9.14 -5.14
C LYS A 439 3.97 8.12 -6.20
N LYS A 440 3.29 6.97 -6.25
CA LYS A 440 3.52 5.96 -7.29
C LYS A 440 3.20 6.47 -8.70
N ASN A 441 2.11 7.23 -8.85
CA ASN A 441 1.72 7.88 -10.10
C ASN A 441 2.80 8.87 -10.57
N PHE A 442 3.43 9.58 -9.64
CA PHE A 442 4.59 10.42 -9.94
C PHE A 442 5.80 9.57 -10.36
N GLU A 443 6.31 8.71 -9.47
CA GLU A 443 7.56 7.98 -9.64
C GLU A 443 7.56 6.98 -10.80
N TYR A 444 6.49 6.21 -10.95
CA TYR A 444 6.47 5.06 -11.86
C TYR A 444 5.79 5.34 -13.18
N ILE A 445 5.02 6.41 -13.29
CA ILE A 445 4.24 6.72 -14.49
C ILE A 445 4.71 8.06 -15.04
N THR A 446 4.29 9.17 -14.46
CA THR A 446 4.46 10.50 -15.08
C THR A 446 5.90 10.96 -15.17
N ALA A 447 6.76 10.65 -14.18
CA ALA A 447 8.19 10.96 -14.25
C ALA A 447 8.89 10.25 -15.40
N LYS A 448 8.45 9.03 -15.75
CA LYS A 448 9.01 8.24 -16.85
C LYS A 448 8.43 8.65 -18.19
N VAL A 449 7.11 8.81 -18.26
CA VAL A 449 6.41 9.24 -19.48
C VAL A 449 6.95 10.58 -19.95
N PHE A 450 7.17 11.53 -19.03
CA PHE A 450 7.72 12.84 -19.37
C PHE A 450 9.25 12.93 -19.27
N LYS A 451 9.92 11.77 -19.13
CA LYS A 451 11.38 11.62 -19.25
C LYS A 451 12.16 12.65 -18.44
N LEU A 452 11.86 12.77 -17.14
CA LEU A 452 12.47 13.80 -16.28
C LEU A 452 14.00 13.71 -16.20
N ASN A 453 14.58 12.54 -16.48
CA ASN A 453 16.01 12.28 -16.54
C ASN A 453 16.67 12.70 -17.87
N GLU A 454 15.91 12.85 -18.96
CA GLU A 454 16.45 13.25 -20.27
C GLU A 454 16.56 14.77 -20.43
N CYS A 455 16.10 15.55 -19.45
CA CYS A 455 16.00 17.00 -19.53
C CYS A 455 16.85 17.66 -18.43
N LYS A 456 17.92 18.37 -18.82
CA LYS A 456 18.91 19.00 -17.91
C LYS A 456 18.31 19.92 -16.81
N ASN A 457 17.12 20.47 -17.05
CA ASN A 457 16.40 21.37 -16.13
C ASN A 457 15.15 20.72 -15.49
N SER A 458 14.98 19.41 -15.59
CA SER A 458 13.87 18.65 -14.98
C SER A 458 14.34 17.90 -13.75
N ILE A 459 15.59 17.43 -13.75
CA ILE A 459 16.36 16.93 -12.63
C ILE A 459 17.83 17.22 -12.97
N VAL A 460 18.56 17.97 -12.15
CA VAL A 460 20.02 17.98 -12.25
C VAL A 460 20.50 16.63 -11.74
N GLU A 461 20.82 15.72 -12.65
CA GLU A 461 21.77 14.66 -12.36
C GLU A 461 23.09 15.32 -11.99
N ALA A 462 23.69 14.93 -10.86
CA ALA A 462 25.08 15.24 -10.57
C ALA A 462 25.94 14.59 -11.67
N ASN A 463 26.19 15.32 -12.76
CA ASN A 463 26.82 14.75 -13.94
C ASN A 463 28.31 14.51 -13.69
N LEU A 464 28.68 13.24 -13.85
CA LEU A 464 29.81 12.78 -14.65
C LEU A 464 30.32 13.87 -15.62
N LEU A 465 31.44 14.52 -15.30
CA LEU A 465 32.48 15.03 -16.23
C LEU A 465 33.60 15.77 -15.46
N SER A 466 34.65 15.03 -15.09
CA SER A 466 36.03 15.52 -15.28
C SER A 466 36.97 14.31 -15.39
N LYS A 467 37.36 13.98 -16.63
CA LYS A 467 38.49 13.09 -16.93
C LYS A 467 39.79 13.83 -16.60
N SER A 468 40.64 13.23 -15.78
CA SER A 468 42.10 13.32 -15.86
C SER A 468 42.70 12.01 -15.32
N THR A 469 43.32 11.23 -16.21
CA THR A 469 44.20 10.10 -15.89
C THR A 469 45.65 10.59 -15.70
N PRO A 470 46.59 9.82 -15.09
CA PRO A 470 46.42 8.61 -14.27
C PRO A 470 47.27 8.58 -12.98
N THR A 471 46.73 8.01 -11.90
CA THR A 471 47.49 7.18 -10.94
C THR A 471 46.50 6.16 -10.34
N PRO A 472 46.85 4.87 -10.20
CA PRO A 472 45.87 3.79 -10.35
C PRO A 472 45.15 3.46 -9.04
N THR A 473 43.82 3.65 -8.99
CA THR A 473 42.89 3.02 -8.01
C THR A 473 41.43 3.24 -8.48
N PRO A 474 40.42 2.44 -8.04
CA PRO A 474 39.55 1.67 -8.92
C PRO A 474 38.16 2.31 -9.18
N THR A 475 37.59 1.93 -10.31
CA THR A 475 36.30 2.26 -10.95
C THR A 475 35.05 2.39 -10.04
N PRO A 476 34.12 3.35 -10.27
CA PRO A 476 32.80 3.32 -9.61
C PRO A 476 31.86 2.33 -10.28
N THR A 477 31.35 1.39 -9.48
CA THR A 477 30.46 0.28 -9.87
C THR A 477 29.06 0.77 -10.30
N PRO A 478 28.44 0.17 -11.35
CA PRO A 478 27.07 0.50 -11.78
C PRO A 478 26.03 0.37 -10.65
N THR A 479 24.93 1.12 -10.76
CA THR A 479 23.77 0.98 -9.84
C THR A 479 23.35 -0.49 -9.79
N PRO A 480 23.29 -1.14 -8.62
CA PRO A 480 23.08 -2.57 -8.53
C PRO A 480 21.68 -2.94 -9.02
N THR A 481 21.59 -3.70 -10.12
CA THR A 481 20.36 -4.39 -10.50
C THR A 481 20.19 -5.62 -9.60
N LEU A 482 18.95 -6.08 -9.36
CA LEU A 482 18.72 -7.33 -8.62
C LEU A 482 19.58 -8.48 -9.16
N SER A 483 19.67 -8.60 -10.49
CA SER A 483 20.46 -9.65 -11.15
C SER A 483 21.96 -9.52 -10.83
N ASN A 484 22.51 -8.29 -10.85
CA ASN A 484 23.92 -8.07 -10.51
C ASN A 484 24.20 -8.37 -9.04
N VAL A 485 23.32 -7.92 -8.14
CA VAL A 485 23.47 -8.19 -6.70
C VAL A 485 23.35 -9.68 -6.41
N LEU A 486 22.39 -10.38 -7.02
CA LEU A 486 22.27 -11.83 -6.86
C LEU A 486 23.49 -12.57 -7.39
N LYS A 487 24.11 -12.13 -8.49
CA LYS A 487 25.39 -12.68 -8.97
C LYS A 487 26.51 -12.43 -7.96
N GLU A 488 26.59 -11.24 -7.37
CA GLU A 488 27.58 -10.93 -6.33
C GLU A 488 27.38 -11.76 -5.06
N ILE A 489 26.12 -11.90 -4.61
CA ILE A 489 25.81 -12.75 -3.45
C ILE A 489 26.10 -14.21 -3.77
N LYS A 490 25.80 -14.67 -4.98
CA LYS A 490 26.17 -16.02 -5.41
C LYS A 490 27.67 -16.23 -5.37
N GLN A 491 28.47 -15.31 -5.92
CA GLN A 491 29.93 -15.36 -5.83
C GLN A 491 30.43 -15.37 -4.38
N LEU A 492 29.80 -14.59 -3.50
CA LEU A 492 30.12 -14.58 -2.07
C LEU A 492 29.83 -15.94 -1.42
N VAL A 493 28.66 -16.50 -1.70
CA VAL A 493 28.18 -17.76 -1.12
C VAL A 493 29.01 -18.95 -1.62
N ASP A 494 29.36 -18.96 -2.90
CA ASP A 494 30.17 -20.02 -3.53
C ASP A 494 31.62 -20.06 -2.98
N ARG A 495 32.08 -19.01 -2.28
CA ARG A 495 33.36 -19.05 -1.55
C ARG A 495 33.37 -19.97 -0.34
N ASN A 496 32.21 -20.51 0.05
CA ASN A 496 32.09 -21.43 1.18
C ASN A 496 32.68 -20.85 2.49
N ILE A 497 32.28 -19.61 2.81
CA ILE A 497 32.70 -18.91 4.02
C ILE A 497 32.20 -19.69 5.24
N PRO A 498 33.03 -19.94 6.27
CA PRO A 498 32.63 -20.70 7.45
C PRO A 498 31.37 -20.14 8.11
N TYR A 499 30.51 -21.02 8.61
CA TYR A 499 29.32 -20.62 9.35
C TYR A 499 29.73 -20.26 10.78
N SER A 500 29.21 -19.15 11.31
CA SER A 500 29.46 -18.76 12.70
C SER A 500 28.24 -18.16 13.35
N GLN A 501 27.83 -18.69 14.50
CA GLN A 501 26.78 -18.06 15.34
C GLN A 501 27.32 -16.92 16.22
N THR A 502 28.58 -16.53 16.02
CA THR A 502 29.22 -15.44 16.78
C THR A 502 28.83 -14.05 16.26
N GLY A 503 28.14 -14.00 15.11
CA GLY A 503 27.55 -12.81 14.50
C GLY A 503 26.66 -12.00 15.42
N ALA A 504 26.77 -10.67 15.35
CA ALA A 504 26.37 -9.73 16.39
C ALA A 504 24.86 -9.75 16.73
N ARG A 505 24.51 -10.28 17.91
CA ARG A 505 23.17 -10.17 18.49
C ARG A 505 22.84 -8.70 18.80
N GLY A 506 22.01 -8.05 17.99
CA GLY A 506 21.62 -6.66 18.31
C GLY A 506 20.71 -5.95 17.33
N ALA A 507 19.70 -6.64 16.80
CA ALA A 507 18.67 -6.01 15.99
C ALA A 507 18.04 -4.82 16.75
N GLY A 508 18.36 -3.61 16.30
CA GLY A 508 17.87 -2.35 16.87
C GLY A 508 18.93 -1.43 17.50
N SER A 509 20.15 -1.90 17.81
CA SER A 509 21.21 -1.05 18.40
C SER A 509 22.03 -0.32 17.35
N ASN A 510 22.30 0.97 17.56
CA ASN A 510 23.22 1.76 16.70
C ASN A 510 24.65 1.19 16.69
N LYS A 511 25.06 0.47 17.74
CA LYS A 511 26.45 -0.01 17.90
C LYS A 511 26.85 -1.05 16.86
N ASN A 512 25.87 -1.75 16.26
CA ASN A 512 26.11 -2.84 15.31
C ASN A 512 25.81 -2.43 13.86
N ALA A 513 25.63 -1.13 13.59
CA ALA A 513 25.33 -0.59 12.28
C ALA A 513 26.60 0.03 11.64
N THR A 514 27.06 -0.52 10.52
CA THR A 514 28.24 -0.02 9.79
C THR A 514 27.92 0.25 8.33
N SER A 515 28.51 1.29 7.73
CA SER A 515 28.24 1.63 6.32
C SER A 515 29.02 0.77 5.34
N VAL A 516 29.94 -0.08 5.85
CA VAL A 516 30.78 -0.98 5.06
C VAL A 516 30.85 -2.34 5.74
N ILE A 517 30.88 -3.42 4.95
CA ILE A 517 31.13 -4.78 5.43
C ILE A 517 32.62 -4.90 5.74
N THR A 518 32.96 -5.32 6.95
CA THR A 518 34.34 -5.45 7.41
C THR A 518 34.88 -6.86 7.18
N ALA A 519 36.21 -7.02 7.23
CA ALA A 519 36.81 -8.36 7.16
C ALA A 519 36.37 -9.26 8.32
N ASN A 520 36.06 -8.69 9.49
CA ASN A 520 35.54 -9.45 10.62
C ASN A 520 34.13 -9.96 10.36
N ASP A 521 33.28 -9.17 9.68
CA ASP A 521 31.92 -9.59 9.29
C ASP A 521 31.94 -10.75 8.27
N LEU A 522 33.07 -11.00 7.60
CA LEU A 522 33.25 -12.08 6.63
C LEU A 522 34.05 -13.28 7.18
N LYS A 523 34.47 -13.26 8.46
CA LYS A 523 35.20 -14.39 9.08
C LYS A 523 34.32 -15.62 9.31
N GLY A 524 33.04 -15.38 9.56
CA GLY A 524 32.01 -16.41 9.47
C GLY A 524 30.64 -15.77 9.35
N LEU A 525 29.79 -16.36 8.52
CA LEU A 525 28.47 -15.81 8.21
C LEU A 525 27.39 -16.74 8.73
N ASP A 526 26.45 -16.20 9.49
CA ASP A 526 25.18 -16.88 9.69
C ASP A 526 24.19 -16.60 8.53
N CYS A 527 23.05 -17.29 8.57
CA CYS A 527 22.03 -17.18 7.53
C CYS A 527 21.42 -15.77 7.44
N SER A 528 21.27 -15.08 8.56
CA SER A 528 20.71 -13.74 8.66
C SER A 528 21.72 -12.65 8.27
N GLU A 529 23.01 -12.84 8.51
CA GLU A 529 24.09 -11.96 8.06
C GLU A 529 24.26 -12.02 6.54
N THR A 530 24.13 -13.22 5.97
CA THR A 530 24.07 -13.40 4.51
C THR A 530 22.93 -12.56 3.90
N VAL A 531 21.75 -12.57 4.53
CA VAL A 531 20.61 -11.71 4.14
C VAL A 531 20.92 -10.23 4.36
N ALA A 532 21.56 -9.84 5.47
CA ALA A 532 21.90 -8.44 5.73
C ALA A 532 22.86 -7.85 4.69
N ILE A 533 23.85 -8.63 4.24
CA ILE A 533 24.76 -8.26 3.15
C ILE A 533 23.98 -8.06 1.84
N TYR A 534 23.05 -8.97 1.54
CA TYR A 534 22.17 -8.86 0.38
C TYR A 534 21.32 -7.58 0.42
N LEU A 535 20.69 -7.27 1.56
CA LEU A 535 19.87 -6.06 1.72
C LEU A 535 20.70 -4.76 1.58
N LEU A 536 21.93 -4.74 2.11
CA LEU A 536 22.84 -3.60 1.92
C LEU A 536 23.21 -3.41 0.45
N LYS A 537 23.63 -4.48 -0.23
CA LYS A 537 24.01 -4.43 -1.65
C LYS A 537 22.83 -4.06 -2.56
N LEU A 538 21.62 -4.44 -2.19
CA LEU A 538 20.39 -4.02 -2.87
C LEU A 538 20.00 -2.55 -2.63
N GLY A 539 20.64 -1.85 -1.68
CA GLY A 539 20.22 -0.51 -1.26
C GLY A 539 18.87 -0.48 -0.52
N VAL A 540 18.47 -1.64 0.05
CA VAL A 540 17.32 -1.73 0.97
C VAL A 540 17.68 -1.05 2.28
N THR A 541 18.89 -1.26 2.76
CA THR A 541 19.46 -0.58 3.93
C THR A 541 20.56 0.39 3.50
N ASP A 542 20.78 1.43 4.30
CA ASP A 542 21.87 2.39 4.13
C ASP A 542 23.19 1.90 4.74
N LYS A 543 23.09 0.96 5.68
CA LYS A 543 24.19 0.37 6.44
C LYS A 543 23.97 -1.14 6.53
N PHE A 544 25.05 -1.87 6.76
CA PHE A 544 24.97 -3.23 7.27
C PHE A 544 24.40 -3.15 8.69
N TYR A 545 23.27 -3.82 8.90
CA TYR A 545 22.67 -4.01 10.20
C TYR A 545 22.74 -5.51 10.52
N SER A 546 23.46 -5.87 11.58
CA SER A 546 23.44 -7.26 12.04
C SER A 546 22.05 -7.60 12.60
N ILE A 547 21.45 -8.66 12.07
CA ILE A 547 20.09 -9.12 12.36
C ILE A 547 20.12 -10.62 12.66
N HIS A 548 19.03 -11.14 13.22
CA HIS A 548 18.83 -12.57 13.43
C HIS A 548 17.41 -12.99 13.06
N THR A 549 17.18 -14.27 12.78
CA THR A 549 15.86 -14.76 12.32
C THR A 549 14.70 -14.49 13.28
N GLY A 550 14.97 -14.27 14.57
CA GLY A 550 13.97 -13.90 15.58
C GLY A 550 13.33 -12.53 15.37
N VAL A 551 14.01 -11.60 14.71
CA VAL A 551 13.43 -10.29 14.33
C VAL A 551 12.86 -10.28 12.91
N MET A 552 12.95 -11.38 12.17
CA MET A 552 12.44 -11.53 10.81
C MET A 552 11.07 -12.23 10.77
N LEU A 553 10.39 -12.36 11.92
CA LEU A 553 9.16 -13.15 12.02
C LEU A 553 7.91 -12.42 11.52
N THR A 554 7.94 -11.09 11.52
CA THR A 554 6.85 -10.24 11.02
C THR A 554 7.42 -9.12 10.16
N GLU A 555 6.62 -8.59 9.21
CA GLU A 555 7.03 -7.46 8.37
C GLU A 555 7.47 -6.26 9.22
N ASN A 556 6.72 -5.97 10.29
CA ASN A 556 7.01 -4.85 11.17
C ASN A 556 8.34 -5.04 11.91
N ASP A 557 8.58 -6.22 12.48
CA ASP A 557 9.80 -6.47 13.26
C ASP A 557 11.02 -6.49 12.33
N PHE A 558 10.86 -7.03 11.13
CA PHE A 558 11.92 -7.06 10.13
C PHE A 558 12.27 -5.62 9.71
N ARG A 559 11.27 -4.79 9.36
CA ARG A 559 11.47 -3.37 9.02
C ARG A 559 12.15 -2.57 10.14
N LYS A 560 11.74 -2.79 11.40
CA LYS A 560 12.36 -2.16 12.57
C LYS A 560 13.82 -2.55 12.71
N ALA A 561 14.14 -3.84 12.55
CA ALA A 561 15.50 -4.36 12.67
C ALA A 561 16.44 -3.79 11.61
N ILE A 562 15.98 -3.68 10.36
CA ILE A 562 16.78 -3.15 9.24
C ILE A 562 16.65 -1.65 9.04
N ARG A 563 15.81 -0.99 9.84
CA ARG A 563 15.52 0.46 9.79
C ARG A 563 15.15 0.96 8.40
N SER A 564 14.41 0.13 7.68
CA SER A 564 13.99 0.40 6.31
C SER A 564 12.60 -0.13 6.10
N ASN A 565 11.78 0.64 5.39
CA ASN A 565 10.46 0.22 4.95
C ASN A 565 10.48 -0.54 3.61
N LYS A 566 11.67 -0.72 3.02
CA LYS A 566 11.86 -1.34 1.70
C LYS A 566 11.86 -2.89 1.74
N ILE A 567 11.03 -3.47 2.58
CA ILE A 567 10.80 -4.91 2.64
C ILE A 567 9.33 -5.17 2.97
N GLU A 568 8.69 -6.16 2.38
CA GLU A 568 7.29 -6.53 2.65
C GLU A 568 7.14 -8.04 2.86
N TYR A 569 6.13 -8.44 3.63
CA TYR A 569 5.74 -9.84 3.73
C TYR A 569 4.92 -10.26 2.51
N VAL A 570 5.26 -11.40 1.92
CA VAL A 570 4.59 -11.89 0.72
C VAL A 570 3.31 -12.64 1.10
N VAL A 571 2.17 -11.95 0.98
CA VAL A 571 0.85 -12.52 1.34
C VAL A 571 0.60 -13.83 0.57
N GLY A 572 0.25 -14.89 1.30
CA GLY A 572 0.00 -16.21 0.73
C GLY A 572 1.21 -17.16 0.78
N SER A 573 2.40 -16.68 1.18
CA SER A 573 3.64 -17.47 1.22
C SER A 573 3.66 -18.66 2.18
N LYS A 574 2.61 -18.86 2.99
CA LYS A 574 2.46 -20.04 3.85
C LYS A 574 1.82 -21.24 3.15
N ASP A 575 1.24 -21.02 1.97
CA ASP A 575 0.66 -22.10 1.18
C ASP A 575 1.79 -22.98 0.60
N LEU A 576 1.63 -24.30 0.67
CA LEU A 576 2.57 -25.26 0.06
C LEU A 576 2.66 -25.11 -1.46
N ASN A 577 1.63 -24.54 -2.09
CA ASN A 577 1.56 -24.29 -3.52
C ASN A 577 2.07 -22.88 -3.92
N PHE A 578 2.50 -22.06 -2.97
CA PHE A 578 3.01 -20.72 -3.25
C PHE A 578 4.33 -20.75 -4.01
N ILE A 579 4.39 -20.09 -5.18
CA ILE A 579 5.61 -19.95 -6.00
C ILE A 579 6.32 -18.64 -5.63
N PRO A 580 7.52 -18.70 -5.00
CA PRO A 580 8.28 -17.49 -4.70
C PRO A 580 8.85 -16.86 -5.98
N GLN A 581 9.32 -15.63 -5.85
CA GLN A 581 10.09 -14.96 -6.88
C GLN A 581 11.58 -14.98 -6.57
N ILE A 582 12.39 -14.85 -7.62
CA ILE A 582 13.82 -14.59 -7.51
C ILE A 582 14.01 -13.31 -6.67
N GLY A 583 14.86 -13.39 -5.64
CA GLY A 583 15.12 -12.32 -4.68
C GLY A 583 14.26 -12.34 -3.41
N ASP A 584 13.24 -13.21 -3.34
CA ASP A 584 12.49 -13.41 -2.09
C ASP A 584 13.39 -14.01 -1.01
N ILE A 585 13.13 -13.66 0.25
CA ILE A 585 13.85 -14.15 1.43
C ILE A 585 12.89 -15.05 2.20
N PHE A 586 13.18 -16.35 2.32
CA PHE A 586 12.38 -17.20 3.19
C PHE A 586 12.81 -17.07 4.65
N VAL A 587 11.89 -17.35 5.57
CA VAL A 587 12.19 -17.44 7.00
C VAL A 587 11.41 -18.60 7.61
N TRP A 588 12.05 -19.34 8.51
CA TRP A 588 11.37 -20.21 9.46
C TRP A 588 12.03 -20.19 10.84
N ARG A 589 11.26 -20.47 11.90
CA ARG A 589 11.78 -20.56 13.27
C ARG A 589 11.02 -21.56 14.14
N ASN A 590 11.74 -22.47 14.77
CA ASN A 590 11.25 -23.45 15.76
C ASN A 590 12.36 -23.74 16.79
N GLY A 591 12.47 -22.90 17.82
CA GLY A 591 13.65 -22.84 18.70
C GLY A 591 14.80 -22.10 18.01
N GLY A 592 15.51 -22.79 17.11
CA GLY A 592 16.42 -22.19 16.13
C GLY A 592 15.66 -21.64 14.91
N GLY A 593 16.30 -20.85 14.06
CA GLY A 593 15.67 -20.35 12.84
C GLY A 593 16.65 -20.24 11.69
N HIS A 594 16.13 -20.24 10.48
CA HIS A 594 16.90 -20.16 9.25
C HIS A 594 16.25 -19.20 8.25
N CYS A 595 17.06 -18.67 7.36
CA CYS A 595 16.63 -17.86 6.24
C CYS A 595 17.61 -17.99 5.08
N GLY A 596 17.17 -17.61 3.88
CA GLY A 596 17.99 -17.64 2.69
C GLY A 596 17.31 -16.91 1.55
N ILE A 597 18.07 -16.67 0.47
CA ILE A 597 17.67 -15.83 -0.65
C ILE A 597 17.35 -16.72 -1.85
N VAL A 598 16.18 -16.55 -2.44
CA VAL A 598 15.79 -17.26 -3.67
C VAL A 598 16.60 -16.72 -4.84
N TYR A 599 17.40 -17.58 -5.47
CA TYR A 599 18.22 -17.24 -6.63
C TYR A 599 17.60 -17.71 -7.95
N ASP A 600 16.94 -18.87 -7.94
CA ASP A 600 16.25 -19.41 -9.10
C ASP A 600 15.01 -20.23 -8.69
N VAL A 601 14.05 -20.36 -9.61
CA VAL A 601 12.78 -21.08 -9.40
C VAL A 601 12.46 -21.92 -10.63
N ASP A 602 12.61 -23.24 -10.51
CA ASP A 602 12.23 -24.19 -11.55
C ASP A 602 10.83 -24.74 -11.28
N ARG A 603 9.87 -24.28 -12.08
CA ARG A 603 8.46 -24.68 -11.95
C ARG A 603 8.19 -26.07 -12.49
N GLN A 604 9.03 -26.60 -13.38
CA GLN A 604 8.83 -27.92 -13.96
C GLN A 604 9.22 -29.00 -12.95
N ASN A 605 10.33 -28.77 -12.25
CA ASN A 605 10.85 -29.70 -11.25
C ASN A 605 10.38 -29.42 -9.80
N ASP A 606 9.58 -28.36 -9.59
CA ASP A 606 9.13 -27.87 -8.29
C ASP A 606 10.28 -27.57 -7.31
N THR A 607 11.39 -27.04 -7.84
CA THR A 607 12.58 -26.71 -7.06
C THR A 607 12.84 -25.22 -7.00
N VAL A 608 13.51 -24.81 -5.93
CA VAL A 608 14.03 -23.45 -5.74
C VAL A 608 15.50 -23.52 -5.36
N THR A 609 16.30 -22.70 -6.01
CA THR A 609 17.71 -22.53 -5.67
C THR A 609 17.84 -21.42 -4.66
N ILE A 610 18.52 -21.72 -3.54
CA ILE A 610 18.69 -20.85 -2.40
C ILE A 610 20.17 -20.52 -2.21
N LEU A 611 20.46 -19.25 -1.98
CA LEU A 611 21.75 -18.80 -1.44
C LEU A 611 21.62 -18.67 0.07
N GLU A 612 22.40 -19.43 0.81
CA GLU A 612 22.30 -19.52 2.28
C GLU A 612 23.65 -19.70 2.95
N ALA A 613 23.67 -19.53 4.28
CA ALA A 613 24.71 -20.04 5.15
C ALA A 613 24.09 -21.04 6.12
N ILE A 614 24.69 -22.24 6.21
CA ILE A 614 24.12 -23.33 6.97
C ILE A 614 25.13 -23.88 7.99
N GLY A 615 24.63 -24.26 9.17
CA GLY A 615 25.46 -24.90 10.18
C GLY A 615 25.83 -26.35 9.83
N ASP A 616 26.61 -26.98 10.69
CA ASP A 616 27.20 -28.31 10.47
C ASP A 616 26.17 -29.46 10.37
N VAL A 617 24.94 -29.22 10.82
CA VAL A 617 23.85 -30.20 10.80
C VAL A 617 23.13 -30.30 9.44
N GLY A 618 23.41 -29.38 8.51
CA GLY A 618 22.76 -29.34 7.21
C GLY A 618 21.25 -29.05 7.26
N SER A 619 20.57 -29.35 6.16
CA SER A 619 19.14 -29.08 5.97
C SER A 619 18.28 -30.31 6.25
N ALA A 620 17.01 -30.07 6.59
CA ALA A 620 16.01 -31.14 6.70
C ALA A 620 15.77 -31.90 5.37
N ASP A 621 16.17 -31.32 4.23
CA ASP A 621 16.12 -31.93 2.91
C ASP A 621 17.54 -32.05 2.27
N GLU A 622 18.57 -32.34 3.07
CA GLU A 622 19.97 -32.39 2.60
C GLU A 622 20.20 -33.37 1.43
N ASN A 623 19.62 -34.56 1.50
CA ASN A 623 19.73 -35.53 0.41
C ASN A 623 19.08 -35.03 -0.88
N PHE A 624 17.96 -34.31 -0.76
CA PHE A 624 17.30 -33.71 -1.92
C PHE A 624 18.18 -32.63 -2.53
N ASN A 625 18.80 -31.79 -1.70
CA ASN A 625 19.76 -30.78 -2.13
C ASN A 625 20.89 -31.39 -2.97
N ILE A 626 21.55 -32.42 -2.44
CA ILE A 626 22.66 -33.09 -3.13
C ILE A 626 22.21 -33.73 -4.45
N ASN A 627 21.08 -34.44 -4.44
CA ASN A 627 20.57 -35.15 -5.61
C ASN A 627 20.07 -34.23 -6.74
N ASN A 628 19.82 -32.95 -6.45
CA ASN A 628 19.32 -31.97 -7.42
C ASN A 628 20.35 -30.88 -7.74
N GLY A 629 21.64 -31.19 -7.58
CA GLY A 629 22.74 -30.33 -8.03
C GLY A 629 23.11 -29.19 -7.07
N GLY A 630 22.58 -29.19 -5.85
CA GLY A 630 23.03 -28.28 -4.80
C GLY A 630 24.31 -28.74 -4.13
N GLU A 631 25.01 -27.81 -3.47
CA GLU A 631 26.29 -28.09 -2.83
C GLU A 631 26.12 -28.95 -1.57
N LYS A 632 26.93 -30.01 -1.48
CA LYS A 632 26.93 -30.98 -0.35
C LYS A 632 27.60 -30.49 0.93
N LYS A 633 28.12 -29.26 0.95
CA LYS A 633 28.91 -28.72 2.06
C LYS A 633 28.00 -28.21 3.17
N VAL A 634 28.41 -28.37 4.43
CA VAL A 634 27.73 -27.88 5.64
C VAL A 634 28.74 -27.09 6.49
N GLY A 635 28.27 -26.28 7.42
CA GLY A 635 29.16 -25.43 8.23
C GLY A 635 29.72 -24.24 7.47
N CYS A 636 29.08 -23.84 6.37
CA CYS A 636 29.51 -22.72 5.53
C CYS A 636 28.37 -22.10 4.73
N THR A 637 28.65 -21.01 4.01
CA THR A 637 27.82 -20.55 2.91
C THR A 637 27.78 -21.58 1.80
N ARG A 638 26.63 -21.76 1.15
CA ARG A 638 26.48 -22.67 0.01
C ARG A 638 25.31 -22.30 -0.90
N THR A 639 25.37 -22.71 -2.16
CA THR A 639 24.20 -22.74 -3.05
C THR A 639 23.44 -24.06 -2.84
N ALA A 640 22.19 -23.99 -2.40
CA ALA A 640 21.34 -25.15 -2.14
C ALA A 640 20.16 -25.25 -3.12
N VAL A 641 19.63 -26.45 -3.32
CA VAL A 641 18.43 -26.71 -4.14
C VAL A 641 17.40 -27.46 -3.29
N TYR A 642 16.22 -26.89 -3.12
CA TYR A 642 15.16 -27.51 -2.31
C TYR A 642 13.87 -27.67 -3.07
N ARG A 643 13.07 -28.67 -2.70
CA ARG A 643 11.66 -28.70 -3.11
C ARG A 643 10.95 -27.54 -2.42
N ARG A 644 10.20 -26.76 -3.18
CA ARG A 644 9.49 -25.57 -2.69
C ARG A 644 8.53 -25.88 -1.53
N SER A 645 7.88 -27.04 -1.62
CA SER A 645 6.99 -27.60 -0.60
C SER A 645 7.71 -28.50 0.43
N GLY A 646 9.05 -28.59 0.41
CA GLY A 646 9.83 -29.51 1.24
C GLY A 646 9.99 -29.09 2.70
N LYS A 647 10.59 -29.98 3.50
CA LYS A 647 10.84 -29.79 4.94
C LYS A 647 11.90 -28.74 5.24
N ALA A 648 12.75 -28.39 4.28
CA ALA A 648 13.66 -27.26 4.37
C ALA A 648 12.93 -25.90 4.25
N LEU A 649 11.73 -25.90 3.65
CA LEU A 649 10.94 -24.72 3.30
C LEU A 649 9.51 -24.82 3.83
N ALA A 650 8.49 -24.86 2.96
CA ALA A 650 7.10 -24.65 3.35
C ALA A 650 6.50 -25.74 4.27
N GLN A 651 7.06 -26.96 4.30
CA GLN A 651 6.68 -27.99 5.26
C GLN A 651 7.47 -27.94 6.57
N HIS A 652 8.44 -27.03 6.71
CA HIS A 652 9.15 -26.86 7.97
C HIS A 652 8.16 -26.45 9.08
N ARG A 653 8.21 -27.10 10.25
CA ARG A 653 7.26 -26.82 11.37
C ARG A 653 7.26 -25.36 11.82
N GLY A 654 8.37 -24.66 11.63
CA GLY A 654 8.54 -23.25 11.96
C GLY A 654 8.27 -22.26 10.82
N TRP A 655 7.68 -22.68 9.70
CA TRP A 655 7.56 -21.86 8.49
C TRP A 655 6.85 -20.51 8.73
N VAL A 656 7.55 -19.41 8.42
CA VAL A 656 6.99 -18.04 8.51
C VAL A 656 6.47 -17.61 7.14
N GLY A 657 7.22 -17.89 6.08
CA GLY A 657 6.90 -17.48 4.71
C GLY A 657 8.07 -16.75 4.04
N TYR A 658 7.73 -15.98 3.01
CA TYR A 658 8.68 -15.19 2.22
C TYR A 658 8.52 -13.69 2.51
N PHE A 659 9.64 -12.96 2.48
CA PHE A 659 9.71 -11.51 2.48
C PHE A 659 10.35 -11.01 1.20
N ARG A 660 9.88 -9.88 0.68
CA ARG A 660 10.32 -9.33 -0.59
C ARG A 660 10.99 -7.96 -0.40
N PRO A 661 12.28 -7.83 -0.76
CA PRO A 661 12.95 -6.54 -0.88
C PRO A 661 12.26 -5.63 -1.92
N ILE A 662 12.19 -4.34 -1.63
CA ILE A 662 11.65 -3.31 -2.54
C ILE A 662 12.84 -2.54 -3.13
N ILE A 663 13.18 -2.82 -4.39
CA ILE A 663 14.36 -2.29 -5.07
C ILE A 663 13.91 -1.36 -6.19
N SER A 664 14.43 -0.13 -6.22
CA SER A 664 14.12 0.89 -7.26
C SER A 664 12.62 1.05 -7.54
N GLY A 665 11.79 0.81 -6.53
CA GLY A 665 10.36 0.99 -6.62
C GLY A 665 9.57 0.00 -7.51
N LYS A 666 10.20 -1.08 -7.98
CA LYS A 666 9.49 -2.16 -8.69
C LYS A 666 9.37 -3.39 -7.80
N LYS A 667 8.18 -4.01 -7.80
CA LYS A 667 8.04 -5.43 -7.46
C LYS A 667 8.69 -6.25 -8.57
N ILE A 668 9.45 -7.26 -8.19
CA ILE A 668 10.01 -8.26 -9.11
C ILE A 668 8.85 -9.04 -9.75
#